data_AF-A0A959D6X2-F1
#
_entry.id   AF-A0A959D6X2-F1
#
_cell.length_a   1.000
_cell.length_b   1.000
_cell.length_c   1.000
_cell.angle_alpha   90.00
_cell.angle_beta   90.00
_cell.angle_gamma   90.00
#
_symmetry.space_group_name_H-M   'P 1'
#
loop_
_entity.id
_entity.type
_entity.pdbx_description
1 polymer ?
#
loop_
_entity_poly.entity_id
_entity_poly.type
_entity_poly.pdbx_seq_one_letter_code
_entity_poly.pdbx_strand_id
1 'polypeptide(L)'
;MLRLFPLFFLLILLGCRQEAATDTSVAGPPIAKKEAHAFDEFGAAREDPYYWLNDPTDPEVIKHLEAENAYCEQQLAHTQSLQDKLYEELVARIEQKYESVPTRRNGYWYYVRYEEGDEYPYYCRKKDNMDAPEEVLLDVNEMAKGYKIYRLFQYFVSPDNQTVAFLVDTAGDRRNTLYFKDLETGELLPDQVPDCSYGGAWANDSRHFFYSLNDKTVRSYRVMRHRLGAEEQDAEVYSEPDSTFSAFVTRSWDDRYIFAGSGSTTSSEFWFLSADQPEGALKVVQPRQKNLEYQVESYTGQEFHIYNNHQAQNFKVSTAPVGSPGLANWKDVVPHNPDVYINGFTVREKYLVVQERAKALDKIRVIDRQSGESYYVDFGEEVYTAGMYDPNDEFNSDSIRYNYQSLTTPRSTFGYSLSNKEKKLLQQQKVGGGFDGSLYETKRLWATAQDGTQVPMSIVYRKELFKKDGSNPCLLYAYGSYGASSMPYFNSNVISLLDRGFVYAIAHIRGGQEMGRQWYEDGKLMKKKNTFTDFIDCGQYLVDKQYTSTEGLFAMGGSAGGMLMGAVANMRPGLFKGIIARVPWMDVISDMRNPDLPLTTLEYEEWGNPYEKEAYDYMLSWSPYDNVKPADFPAILATGGLNDTQVLYHNPAKWVQKIRENNTGTEPVLFKCNMGAGHGGESGRFSQQKETAMIYAFMVDQVGELVD
;
A
#
# COMPACT_ATOMS: atom_id res chain seq x y z
N MET A 1 69.08 1.16 -40.27
CA MET A 1 68.55 2.24 -41.13
C MET A 1 67.35 2.84 -40.40
N LEU A 2 67.55 4.00 -39.75
CA LEU A 2 66.92 5.31 -40.03
C LEU A 2 65.38 5.33 -39.86
N ARG A 3 64.86 5.91 -38.75
CA ARG A 3 64.36 7.32 -38.59
C ARG A 3 62.91 7.46 -39.14
N LEU A 4 61.90 8.08 -38.50
CA LEU A 4 61.79 9.39 -37.84
C LEU A 4 60.37 9.53 -37.19
N PHE A 5 60.27 10.32 -36.11
CA PHE A 5 59.03 10.95 -35.59
C PHE A 5 58.55 12.10 -36.50
N PRO A 6 57.26 12.49 -36.49
CA PRO A 6 56.84 13.72 -35.77
C PRO A 6 55.42 13.64 -35.13
N LEU A 7 55.24 14.02 -33.86
CA LEU A 7 54.68 15.30 -33.38
C LEU A 7 53.55 15.91 -34.24
N PHE A 8 52.32 15.88 -33.73
CA PHE A 8 51.24 16.79 -34.14
C PHE A 8 50.66 17.51 -32.92
N PHE A 9 50.70 18.84 -32.99
CA PHE A 9 50.11 19.81 -32.10
C PHE A 9 48.58 19.69 -32.08
N LEU A 10 47.95 19.69 -30.90
CA LEU A 10 46.52 19.97 -30.76
C LEU A 10 46.35 21.27 -29.95
N LEU A 11 45.76 22.28 -30.58
CA LEU A 11 45.41 23.56 -29.97
C LEU A 11 44.33 23.35 -28.89
N ILE A 12 44.58 23.88 -27.69
CA ILE A 12 43.58 24.07 -26.64
C ILE A 12 42.88 25.41 -26.91
N LEU A 13 41.61 25.35 -27.31
CA LEU A 13 40.71 26.50 -27.28
C LEU A 13 39.97 26.50 -25.93
N LEU A 14 40.43 27.34 -25.02
CA LEU A 14 39.69 27.75 -23.81
C LEU A 14 38.48 28.59 -24.24
N GLY A 15 37.32 27.95 -24.33
CA GLY A 15 36.04 28.65 -24.37
C GLY A 15 35.48 28.76 -22.96
N CYS A 16 35.58 29.94 -22.35
CA CYS A 16 34.79 30.30 -21.18
C CYS A 16 33.31 30.26 -21.55
N ARG A 17 32.60 29.18 -21.20
CA ARG A 17 31.15 29.23 -21.01
C ARG A 17 30.90 29.76 -19.61
N GLN A 18 30.63 31.05 -19.56
CA GLN A 18 30.00 31.70 -18.43
C GLN A 18 28.57 31.17 -18.39
N GLU A 19 28.32 30.13 -17.59
CA GLU A 19 26.96 29.80 -17.18
C GLU A 19 26.42 31.04 -16.47
N ALA A 20 25.47 31.71 -17.11
CA ALA A 20 24.64 32.69 -16.44
C ALA A 20 23.84 31.91 -15.40
N ALA A 21 24.34 31.89 -14.16
CA ALA A 21 23.53 31.60 -13.00
C ALA A 21 22.37 32.61 -13.03
N THR A 22 21.18 32.15 -13.43
CA THR A 22 19.95 32.84 -13.15
C THR A 22 19.77 32.79 -11.65
N ASP A 23 20.24 33.85 -11.00
CA ASP A 23 19.94 34.22 -9.64
C ASP A 23 18.43 34.41 -9.53
N THR A 24 17.73 33.35 -9.15
CA THR A 24 16.34 33.41 -8.68
C THR A 24 16.29 32.89 -7.26
N SER A 25 17.02 33.54 -6.35
CA SER A 25 16.65 33.48 -4.94
C SER A 25 15.34 34.24 -4.75
N VAL A 26 14.20 33.59 -5.02
CA VAL A 26 12.91 34.13 -4.60
C VAL A 26 12.84 33.89 -3.09
N ALA A 27 12.94 34.95 -2.30
CA ALA A 27 13.10 34.90 -0.85
C ALA A 27 11.84 34.45 -0.05
N GLY A 28 10.88 33.78 -0.69
CA GLY A 28 9.62 33.36 -0.07
C GLY A 28 8.97 32.19 -0.81
N PRO A 29 7.91 31.58 -0.22
CA PRO A 29 7.23 30.44 -0.80
C PRO A 29 6.66 30.76 -2.19
N PRO A 30 6.65 29.79 -3.13
CA PRO A 30 5.97 29.94 -4.40
C PRO A 30 4.49 30.24 -4.19
N ILE A 31 3.99 31.26 -4.88
CA ILE A 31 2.59 31.68 -4.83
C ILE A 31 1.96 31.33 -6.17
N ALA A 32 1.00 30.41 -6.16
CA ALA A 32 0.21 30.07 -7.33
C ALA A 32 -0.66 31.28 -7.72
N LYS A 33 -0.75 31.56 -9.03
CA LYS A 33 -1.76 32.50 -9.54
C LYS A 33 -3.16 31.98 -9.19
N LYS A 34 -4.09 32.91 -9.02
CA LYS A 34 -5.51 32.61 -8.86
C LYS A 34 -6.24 32.86 -10.17
N GLU A 35 -7.01 31.88 -10.63
CA GLU A 35 -7.86 31.99 -11.80
C GLU A 35 -9.31 31.74 -11.40
N ALA A 36 -10.23 32.61 -11.81
CA ALA A 36 -11.63 32.45 -11.45
C ALA A 36 -12.18 31.15 -12.04
N HIS A 37 -12.50 30.20 -11.17
CA HIS A 37 -13.17 28.96 -11.50
C HIS A 37 -14.19 28.66 -10.42
N ALA A 38 -15.43 28.38 -10.83
CA ALA A 38 -16.53 28.12 -9.90
C ALA A 38 -17.38 26.96 -10.41
N PHE A 39 -17.78 26.11 -9.47
CA PHE A 39 -18.72 25.03 -9.69
C PHE A 39 -20.11 25.46 -9.21
N ASP A 40 -21.17 25.08 -9.94
CA ASP A 40 -22.55 25.21 -9.47
C ASP A 40 -23.02 23.84 -8.96
N GLU A 41 -23.18 23.75 -7.64
CA GLU A 41 -23.45 22.51 -6.92
C GLU A 41 -24.69 22.71 -6.06
N PHE A 42 -25.82 22.18 -6.53
CA PHE A 42 -27.13 22.35 -5.89
C PHE A 42 -27.58 23.82 -5.73
N GLY A 43 -27.21 24.68 -6.70
CA GLY A 43 -27.59 26.10 -6.71
C GLY A 43 -26.71 26.97 -5.82
N ALA A 44 -25.60 26.44 -5.32
CA ALA A 44 -24.57 27.18 -4.59
C ALA A 44 -23.26 27.16 -5.38
N ALA A 45 -22.61 28.33 -5.48
CA ALA A 45 -21.31 28.44 -6.11
C ALA A 45 -20.20 28.02 -5.14
N ARG A 46 -19.33 27.10 -5.56
CA ARG A 46 -18.08 26.76 -4.87
C ARG A 46 -16.89 27.21 -5.73
N GLU A 47 -16.06 28.09 -5.18
CA GLU A 47 -14.90 28.62 -5.89
C GLU A 47 -13.66 27.76 -5.68
N ASP A 48 -12.92 27.53 -6.75
CA ASP A 48 -11.63 26.86 -6.74
C ASP A 48 -10.61 27.66 -7.56
N PRO A 49 -9.99 28.69 -6.99
CA PRO A 49 -9.08 29.56 -7.72
C PRO A 49 -7.79 28.88 -8.20
N TYR A 50 -7.51 27.66 -7.71
CA TYR A 50 -6.34 26.87 -8.05
C TYR A 50 -6.68 25.67 -8.95
N TYR A 51 -7.89 25.61 -9.53
CA TYR A 51 -8.32 24.50 -10.39
C TYR A 51 -7.40 24.26 -11.60
N TRP A 52 -6.75 25.32 -12.10
CA TRP A 52 -5.78 25.25 -13.20
C TRP A 52 -4.59 24.32 -12.92
N LEU A 53 -4.26 24.06 -11.64
CA LEU A 53 -3.19 23.12 -11.26
C LEU A 53 -3.52 21.66 -11.59
N ASN A 54 -4.73 21.34 -12.04
CA ASN A 54 -5.15 19.99 -12.37
C ASN A 54 -4.63 19.51 -13.73
N ASP A 55 -4.16 20.40 -14.62
CA ASP A 55 -3.73 20.04 -15.98
C ASP A 55 -2.21 19.77 -16.05
N PRO A 56 -1.77 18.49 -16.08
CA PRO A 56 -0.34 18.16 -16.12
C PRO A 56 0.33 18.51 -17.46
N THR A 57 -0.45 18.88 -18.48
CA THR A 57 0.06 19.26 -19.79
C THR A 57 0.38 20.75 -19.89
N ASP A 58 -0.10 21.57 -18.95
CA ASP A 58 0.22 23.00 -18.88
C ASP A 58 1.66 23.19 -18.36
N PRO A 59 2.57 23.82 -19.13
CA PRO A 59 3.93 24.10 -18.70
C PRO A 59 4.01 24.97 -17.43
N GLU A 60 3.02 25.83 -17.16
CA GLU A 60 3.01 26.63 -15.92
C GLU A 60 2.73 25.77 -14.68
N VAL A 61 2.05 24.63 -14.81
CA VAL A 61 1.88 23.66 -13.72
C VAL A 61 3.22 23.03 -13.40
N ILE A 62 3.95 22.52 -14.41
CA ILE A 62 5.28 21.93 -14.22
C ILE A 62 6.23 22.92 -13.55
N LYS A 63 6.27 24.16 -14.05
CA LYS A 63 7.08 25.23 -13.47
C LYS A 63 6.70 25.55 -12.02
N HIS A 64 5.40 25.51 -11.67
CA HIS A 64 4.95 25.69 -10.30
C HIS A 64 5.44 24.56 -9.39
N LEU A 65 5.31 23.29 -9.82
CA LEU A 65 5.78 22.13 -9.07
C LEU A 65 7.31 22.14 -8.88
N GLU A 66 8.07 22.54 -9.91
CA GLU A 66 9.52 22.72 -9.81
C GLU A 66 9.90 23.84 -8.84
N ALA A 67 9.16 24.96 -8.82
CA ALA A 67 9.36 26.02 -7.85
C ALA A 67 9.07 25.58 -6.41
N GLU A 68 8.03 24.77 -6.19
CA GLU A 68 7.73 24.15 -4.88
C GLU A 68 8.85 23.24 -4.41
N ASN A 69 9.39 22.41 -5.31
CA ASN A 69 10.54 21.57 -5.04
C ASN A 69 11.77 22.39 -4.64
N ALA A 70 12.10 23.44 -5.40
CA ALA A 70 13.24 24.31 -5.12
C ALA A 70 13.08 25.04 -3.77
N TYR A 71 11.86 25.49 -3.44
CA TYR A 71 11.57 26.11 -2.15
C TYR A 71 11.71 25.11 -1.00
N CYS A 72 11.17 23.90 -1.14
CA CYS A 72 11.31 22.83 -0.15
C CYS A 72 12.78 22.50 0.10
N GLU A 73 13.58 22.34 -0.96
CA GLU A 73 15.03 22.11 -0.87
C GLU A 73 15.76 23.26 -0.17
N GLN A 74 15.42 24.51 -0.50
CA GLN A 74 15.99 25.67 0.16
C GLN A 74 15.67 25.72 1.66
N GLN A 75 14.42 25.43 2.05
CA GLN A 75 13.98 25.44 3.45
C GLN A 75 14.58 24.28 4.25
N LEU A 76 15.00 23.20 3.61
CA LEU A 76 15.60 22.04 4.26
C LEU A 76 17.13 21.99 4.10
N ALA A 77 17.75 22.94 3.41
CA ALA A 77 19.19 22.93 3.12
C ALA A 77 20.06 22.88 4.38
N HIS A 78 19.63 23.53 5.47
CA HIS A 78 20.36 23.50 6.75
C HIS A 78 20.34 22.12 7.41
N THR A 79 19.37 21.27 7.06
CA THR A 79 19.25 19.90 7.58
C THR A 79 20.00 18.86 6.74
N GLN A 80 20.71 19.24 5.67
CA GLN A 80 21.29 18.28 4.72
C GLN A 80 22.19 17.23 5.40
N SER A 81 23.07 17.65 6.32
CA SER A 81 23.92 16.71 7.06
C SER A 81 23.12 15.72 7.93
N LEU A 82 21.97 16.16 8.48
CA LEU A 82 21.08 15.29 9.23
C LEU A 82 20.33 14.32 8.29
N GLN A 83 19.91 14.78 7.10
CA GLN A 83 19.32 13.92 6.08
C GLN A 83 20.30 12.83 5.63
N ASP A 84 21.57 13.18 5.38
CA ASP A 84 22.60 12.23 4.98
C ASP A 84 22.84 11.19 6.10
N LYS A 85 22.99 11.64 7.35
CA LYS A 85 23.13 10.76 8.53
C LYS A 85 21.95 9.82 8.68
N LEU A 86 20.72 10.33 8.58
CA LEU A 86 19.51 9.52 8.66
C LEU A 86 19.43 8.53 7.50
N TYR A 87 19.75 8.93 6.28
CA TYR A 87 19.79 8.05 5.13
C TYR A 87 20.76 6.88 5.35
N GLU A 88 21.98 7.16 5.82
CA GLU A 88 22.97 6.13 6.15
C GLU A 88 22.44 5.17 7.23
N GLU A 89 21.82 5.68 8.30
CA GLU A 89 21.20 4.85 9.34
C GLU A 89 20.06 3.96 8.80
N LEU A 90 19.21 4.50 7.93
CA LEU A 90 18.09 3.77 7.33
C LEU A 90 18.61 2.65 6.42
N VAL A 91 19.56 2.95 5.54
CA VAL A 91 20.20 1.97 4.65
C VAL A 91 20.96 0.91 5.45
N ALA A 92 21.67 1.30 6.52
CA ALA A 92 22.42 0.37 7.36
C ALA A 92 21.54 -0.65 8.09
N ARG A 93 20.24 -0.40 8.25
CA ARG A 93 19.28 -1.35 8.83
C ARG A 93 18.70 -2.33 7.81
N ILE A 94 18.87 -2.08 6.52
CA ILE A 94 18.46 -2.99 5.45
C ILE A 94 19.51 -4.09 5.30
N GLU A 95 19.08 -5.35 5.41
CA GLU A 95 19.90 -6.49 5.02
C GLU A 95 20.10 -6.46 3.50
N GLN A 96 21.27 -5.96 3.06
CA GLN A 96 21.52 -5.76 1.64
C GLN A 96 21.58 -7.09 0.87
N LYS A 97 22.30 -8.09 1.41
CA LYS A 97 22.26 -9.45 0.88
C LYS A 97 21.18 -10.25 1.58
N TYR A 98 20.06 -10.48 0.90
CA TYR A 98 18.87 -11.11 1.45
C TYR A 98 18.35 -12.21 0.54
N GLU A 99 17.86 -13.30 1.11
CA GLU A 99 17.12 -14.35 0.41
C GLU A 99 15.83 -14.64 1.18
N SER A 100 14.69 -14.73 0.51
CA SER A 100 13.42 -15.08 1.16
C SER A 100 13.35 -16.58 1.47
N VAL A 101 12.56 -16.97 2.47
CA VAL A 101 12.24 -18.40 2.71
C VAL A 101 11.59 -19.03 1.46
N PRO A 102 12.20 -20.06 0.84
CA PRO A 102 11.71 -20.61 -0.42
C PRO A 102 10.33 -21.27 -0.29
N THR A 103 9.47 -21.11 -1.29
CA THR A 103 8.15 -21.77 -1.40
C THR A 103 8.18 -22.83 -2.48
N ARG A 104 7.50 -23.96 -2.26
CA ARG A 104 7.48 -25.06 -3.24
C ARG A 104 6.24 -24.93 -4.11
N ARG A 105 6.39 -25.00 -5.42
CA ARG A 105 5.27 -25.05 -6.36
C ARG A 105 5.67 -25.82 -7.62
N ASN A 106 4.82 -26.74 -8.05
CA ASN A 106 4.94 -27.45 -9.33
C ASN A 106 6.35 -28.01 -9.61
N GLY A 107 6.95 -28.66 -8.60
CA GLY A 107 8.28 -29.27 -8.69
C GLY A 107 9.47 -28.32 -8.51
N TYR A 108 9.25 -27.02 -8.24
CA TYR A 108 10.31 -26.04 -8.03
C TYR A 108 10.21 -25.36 -6.67
N TRP A 109 11.35 -24.90 -6.17
CA TRP A 109 11.46 -24.01 -5.01
C TRP A 109 11.71 -22.59 -5.49
N TYR A 110 10.77 -21.68 -5.23
CA TYR A 110 10.81 -20.28 -5.63
C TYR A 110 11.28 -19.42 -4.46
N TYR A 111 12.12 -18.43 -4.74
CA TYR A 111 12.56 -17.44 -3.77
C TYR A 111 12.96 -16.14 -4.46
N VAL A 112 12.96 -15.08 -3.67
CA VAL A 112 13.48 -13.77 -4.07
C VAL A 112 14.80 -13.55 -3.36
N ARG A 113 15.79 -13.02 -4.07
CA ARG A 113 17.04 -12.59 -3.46
C ARG A 113 17.47 -11.19 -3.90
N TYR A 114 18.32 -10.59 -3.10
CA TYR A 114 19.03 -9.34 -3.39
C TYR A 114 20.51 -9.57 -3.12
N GLU A 115 21.37 -9.02 -3.98
CA GLU A 115 22.80 -8.91 -3.68
C GLU A 115 23.12 -7.54 -3.05
N GLU A 116 24.35 -7.38 -2.57
CA GLU A 116 24.82 -6.14 -1.98
C GLU A 116 24.81 -5.01 -3.01
N GLY A 117 24.32 -3.83 -2.63
CA GLY A 117 24.21 -2.66 -3.51
C GLY A 117 23.03 -2.66 -4.50
N ASP A 118 22.36 -3.79 -4.73
CA ASP A 118 21.27 -3.86 -5.70
C ASP A 118 20.00 -3.14 -5.21
N GLU A 119 19.37 -2.36 -6.09
CA GLU A 119 18.10 -1.66 -5.80
C GLU A 119 16.89 -2.59 -5.94
N TYR A 120 17.01 -3.62 -6.80
CA TYR A 120 15.91 -4.48 -7.22
C TYR A 120 16.20 -5.97 -6.97
N PRO A 121 15.17 -6.82 -6.87
CA PRO A 121 15.34 -8.25 -6.61
C PRO A 121 15.73 -9.06 -7.86
N TYR A 122 16.26 -10.25 -7.60
CA TYR A 122 16.22 -11.39 -8.52
C TYR A 122 15.07 -12.32 -8.12
N TYR A 123 14.23 -12.69 -9.07
CA TYR A 123 13.26 -13.77 -8.91
C TYR A 123 13.88 -15.08 -9.37
N CYS A 124 14.02 -16.04 -8.46
CA CYS A 124 14.80 -17.24 -8.67
C CYS A 124 13.97 -18.50 -8.40
N ARG A 125 14.39 -19.62 -8.99
CA ARG A 125 13.90 -20.95 -8.62
C ARG A 125 14.98 -22.01 -8.65
N LYS A 126 14.73 -23.14 -7.99
CA LYS A 126 15.55 -24.36 -8.02
C LYS A 126 14.68 -25.58 -8.21
N LYS A 127 15.10 -26.51 -9.07
CA LYS A 127 14.33 -27.72 -9.40
C LYS A 127 14.44 -28.78 -8.30
N ASP A 128 13.31 -29.35 -7.90
CA ASP A 128 13.12 -30.44 -6.91
C ASP A 128 13.58 -30.14 -5.47
N ASN A 129 14.79 -29.63 -5.27
CA ASN A 129 15.40 -29.35 -3.96
C ASN A 129 16.31 -28.11 -3.99
N MET A 130 16.64 -27.59 -2.80
CA MET A 130 17.43 -26.35 -2.66
C MET A 130 18.94 -26.50 -2.95
N ASP A 131 19.44 -27.72 -3.12
CA ASP A 131 20.84 -27.97 -3.53
C ASP A 131 21.01 -27.99 -5.06
N ALA A 132 19.90 -27.99 -5.81
CA ALA A 132 19.93 -27.88 -7.27
C ALA A 132 20.49 -26.53 -7.74
N PRO A 133 21.00 -26.46 -8.99
CA PRO A 133 21.41 -25.20 -9.60
C PRO A 133 20.28 -24.15 -9.58
N GLU A 134 20.65 -22.90 -9.31
CA GLU A 134 19.72 -21.76 -9.38
C GLU A 134 19.39 -21.43 -10.83
N GLU A 135 18.11 -21.17 -11.08
CA GLU A 135 17.58 -20.56 -12.31
C GLU A 135 17.07 -19.15 -11.96
N VAL A 136 17.67 -18.11 -12.57
CA VAL A 136 17.19 -16.72 -12.44
C VAL A 136 16.10 -16.48 -13.48
N LEU A 137 14.86 -16.32 -13.02
CA LEU A 137 13.71 -16.06 -13.87
C LEU A 137 13.74 -14.63 -14.40
N LEU A 138 13.89 -13.68 -13.48
CA LEU A 138 13.81 -12.25 -13.75
C LEU A 138 14.89 -11.54 -12.93
N ASP A 139 15.86 -10.94 -13.62
CA ASP A 139 16.84 -10.01 -13.06
C ASP A 139 16.30 -8.60 -13.22
N VAL A 140 15.68 -8.08 -12.16
CA VAL A 140 15.03 -6.77 -12.23
C VAL A 140 16.06 -5.64 -12.30
N ASN A 141 17.29 -5.83 -11.83
CA ASN A 141 18.34 -4.81 -11.95
C ASN A 141 18.75 -4.61 -13.41
N GLU A 142 18.92 -5.68 -14.18
CA GLU A 142 19.18 -5.59 -15.61
C GLU A 142 18.00 -4.95 -16.35
N MET A 143 16.78 -5.41 -16.06
CA MET A 143 15.57 -4.93 -16.73
C MET A 143 15.27 -3.45 -16.44
N ALA A 144 15.64 -2.95 -15.25
CA ALA A 144 15.43 -1.56 -14.85
C ALA A 144 16.43 -0.57 -15.49
N LYS A 145 17.49 -1.03 -16.17
CA LYS A 145 18.49 -0.13 -16.78
C LYS A 145 17.86 0.81 -17.79
N GLY A 146 18.19 2.10 -17.68
CA GLY A 146 17.69 3.15 -18.56
C GLY A 146 16.32 3.71 -18.17
N TYR A 147 15.64 3.12 -17.17
CA TYR A 147 14.38 3.63 -16.65
C TYR A 147 14.58 4.45 -15.38
N LYS A 148 13.83 5.55 -15.25
CA LYS A 148 13.77 6.33 -14.00
C LYS A 148 12.91 5.63 -12.94
N ILE A 149 11.84 4.97 -13.39
CA ILE A 149 10.96 4.15 -12.57
C ILE A 149 10.87 2.78 -13.21
N TYR A 150 11.01 1.73 -12.41
CA TYR A 150 10.78 0.37 -12.85
C TYR A 150 10.09 -0.42 -11.74
N ARG A 151 8.88 -0.92 -12.02
CA ARG A 151 8.10 -1.72 -11.08
C ARG A 151 7.69 -3.01 -11.76
N LEU A 152 8.28 -4.12 -11.30
CA LEU A 152 7.76 -5.44 -11.58
C LEU A 152 6.66 -5.73 -10.57
N PHE A 153 5.41 -5.79 -11.03
CA PHE A 153 4.27 -5.94 -10.14
C PHE A 153 3.98 -7.40 -9.80
N GLN A 154 3.84 -8.25 -10.81
CA GLN A 154 3.52 -9.67 -10.65
C GLN A 154 4.17 -10.51 -11.75
N TYR A 155 4.41 -11.79 -11.44
CA TYR A 155 4.86 -12.78 -12.40
C TYR A 155 4.11 -14.11 -12.21
N PHE A 156 3.99 -14.87 -13.29
CA PHE A 156 3.22 -16.12 -13.36
C PHE A 156 3.99 -17.12 -14.22
N VAL A 157 4.45 -18.21 -13.62
CA VAL A 157 5.11 -19.31 -14.35
C VAL A 157 4.05 -20.26 -14.92
N SER A 158 4.23 -20.66 -16.18
CA SER A 158 3.34 -21.60 -16.86
C SER A 158 3.33 -22.99 -16.20
N PRO A 159 2.24 -23.77 -16.32
CA PRO A 159 2.14 -25.11 -15.76
C PRO A 159 3.22 -26.10 -16.21
N ASP A 160 3.76 -25.95 -17.42
CA ASP A 160 4.88 -26.74 -17.91
C ASP A 160 6.26 -26.25 -17.44
N ASN A 161 6.30 -25.16 -16.65
CA ASN A 161 7.49 -24.48 -16.14
C ASN A 161 8.42 -23.87 -17.21
N GLN A 162 7.96 -23.70 -18.45
CA GLN A 162 8.79 -23.24 -19.57
C GLN A 162 8.68 -21.74 -19.86
N THR A 163 7.58 -21.08 -19.48
CA THR A 163 7.34 -19.65 -19.76
C THR A 163 7.02 -18.90 -18.48
N VAL A 164 7.51 -17.66 -18.36
CA VAL A 164 7.03 -16.72 -17.33
C VAL A 164 6.33 -15.54 -17.98
N ALA A 165 5.11 -15.27 -17.55
CA ALA A 165 4.39 -14.03 -17.85
C ALA A 165 4.66 -13.03 -16.71
N PHE A 166 4.88 -11.75 -17.01
CA PHE A 166 5.12 -10.74 -15.97
C PHE A 166 4.64 -9.35 -16.37
N LEU A 167 4.23 -8.57 -15.38
CA LEU A 167 3.67 -7.22 -15.52
C LEU A 167 4.67 -6.17 -15.07
N VAL A 168 4.95 -5.20 -15.94
CA VAL A 168 5.91 -4.12 -15.69
C VAL A 168 5.27 -2.76 -15.90
N ASP A 169 5.53 -1.85 -14.96
CA ASP A 169 5.23 -0.42 -15.08
C ASP A 169 6.54 0.39 -15.00
N THR A 170 6.77 1.20 -16.03
CA THR A 170 7.96 2.05 -16.16
C THR A 170 7.68 3.54 -15.98
N ALA A 171 6.42 3.92 -15.72
CA ALA A 171 5.96 5.29 -15.56
C ALA A 171 5.50 5.60 -14.13
N GLY A 172 5.14 4.57 -13.36
CA GLY A 172 4.56 4.67 -12.02
C GLY A 172 3.06 4.95 -12.02
N ASP A 173 2.38 4.86 -13.17
CA ASP A 173 0.97 5.24 -13.37
C ASP A 173 -0.01 4.06 -13.29
N ARG A 174 0.49 2.85 -12.99
CA ARG A 174 -0.25 1.57 -12.89
C ARG A 174 -0.75 1.03 -14.23
N ARG A 175 -0.24 1.51 -15.36
CA ARG A 175 -0.47 0.95 -16.70
C ARG A 175 0.65 -0.02 -17.03
N ASN A 176 0.38 -1.31 -16.80
CA ASN A 176 1.39 -2.34 -16.98
C ASN A 176 1.49 -2.76 -18.45
N THR A 177 2.69 -3.13 -18.88
CA THR A 177 2.86 -4.00 -20.04
C THR A 177 3.06 -5.43 -19.56
N LEU A 178 2.26 -6.35 -20.10
CA LEU A 178 2.41 -7.78 -19.94
C LEU A 178 3.45 -8.29 -20.94
N TYR A 179 4.46 -8.98 -20.45
CA TYR A 179 5.51 -9.61 -21.23
C TYR A 179 5.56 -11.10 -20.95
N PHE A 180 6.13 -11.85 -21.90
CA PHE A 180 6.42 -13.27 -21.76
C PHE A 180 7.91 -13.54 -22.00
N LYS A 181 8.48 -14.46 -21.23
CA LYS A 181 9.87 -14.89 -21.36
C LYS A 181 9.95 -16.41 -21.38
N ASP A 182 10.68 -16.94 -22.35
CA ASP A 182 11.04 -18.35 -22.41
C ASP A 182 12.15 -18.62 -21.39
N LEU A 183 11.92 -19.59 -20.50
CA LEU A 183 12.81 -19.91 -19.38
C LEU A 183 13.94 -20.87 -19.76
N GLU A 184 13.88 -21.53 -20.93
CA GLU A 184 14.95 -22.39 -21.42
C GLU A 184 16.03 -21.57 -22.12
N THR A 185 15.63 -20.67 -23.02
CA THR A 185 16.50 -19.79 -23.80
C THR A 185 16.87 -18.52 -23.03
N GLY A 186 16.02 -18.07 -22.12
CA GLY A 186 16.17 -16.78 -21.43
C GLY A 186 15.74 -15.57 -22.27
N GLU A 187 15.16 -15.77 -23.45
CA GLU A 187 14.76 -14.69 -24.35
C GLU A 187 13.32 -14.21 -24.07
N LEU A 188 13.09 -12.90 -24.28
CA LEU A 188 11.72 -12.36 -24.32
C LEU A 188 11.02 -12.87 -25.57
N LEU A 189 9.78 -13.32 -25.42
CA LEU A 189 8.93 -13.66 -26.54
C LEU A 189 8.44 -12.37 -27.23
N PRO A 190 8.06 -12.42 -28.53
CA PRO A 190 7.54 -11.27 -29.25
C PRO A 190 6.22 -10.73 -28.70
N ASP A 191 5.45 -11.59 -28.04
CA ASP A 191 4.16 -11.28 -27.44
C ASP A 191 4.30 -10.25 -26.30
N GLN A 192 3.58 -9.14 -26.44
CA GLN A 192 3.47 -8.11 -25.41
C GLN A 192 2.08 -7.46 -25.47
N VAL A 193 1.51 -7.16 -24.30
CA VAL A 193 0.19 -6.52 -24.21
C VAL A 193 0.29 -5.28 -23.30
N PRO A 194 0.10 -4.06 -23.84
CA PRO A 194 0.11 -2.83 -23.06
C PRO A 194 -1.22 -2.62 -22.31
N ASP A 195 -1.24 -1.61 -21.43
CA ASP A 195 -2.44 -1.16 -20.68
C ASP A 195 -3.11 -2.25 -19.82
N CYS A 196 -2.32 -3.21 -19.36
CA CYS A 196 -2.78 -4.26 -18.46
C CYS A 196 -2.96 -3.73 -17.02
N SER A 197 -4.03 -4.19 -16.38
CA SER A 197 -4.19 -4.10 -14.94
C SER A 197 -3.41 -5.21 -14.23
N TYR A 198 -3.57 -5.30 -12.92
CA TYR A 198 -3.03 -6.40 -12.12
C TYR A 198 -3.82 -7.70 -12.30
N GLY A 199 -3.23 -8.81 -11.88
CA GLY A 199 -3.81 -10.14 -11.96
C GLY A 199 -3.47 -10.89 -13.25
N GLY A 200 -3.60 -12.20 -13.19
CA GLY A 200 -3.29 -13.08 -14.30
C GLY A 200 -3.49 -14.55 -13.94
N ALA A 201 -3.78 -15.38 -14.94
CA ALA A 201 -3.95 -16.81 -14.76
C ALA A 201 -3.53 -17.60 -16.01
N TRP A 202 -2.61 -18.54 -15.84
CA TRP A 202 -2.33 -19.55 -16.87
C TRP A 202 -3.45 -20.60 -16.91
N ALA A 203 -3.83 -20.99 -18.12
CA ALA A 203 -4.52 -22.25 -18.37
C ALA A 203 -3.54 -23.43 -18.29
N ASN A 204 -4.08 -24.64 -18.09
CA ASN A 204 -3.28 -25.86 -17.93
C ASN A 204 -2.52 -26.28 -19.19
N ASP A 205 -2.90 -25.75 -20.35
CA ASP A 205 -2.21 -26.03 -21.62
C ASP A 205 -0.90 -25.26 -21.81
N SER A 206 -0.55 -24.34 -20.88
CA SER A 206 0.62 -23.47 -20.93
C SER A 206 0.71 -22.58 -22.19
N ARG A 207 -0.42 -22.36 -22.88
CA ARG A 207 -0.51 -21.51 -24.08
C ARG A 207 -1.48 -20.36 -23.91
N HIS A 208 -2.53 -20.55 -23.12
CA HIS A 208 -3.50 -19.50 -22.84
C HIS A 208 -3.18 -18.81 -21.52
N PHE A 209 -3.08 -17.48 -21.58
CA PHE A 209 -2.93 -16.63 -20.42
C PHE A 209 -4.10 -15.65 -20.34
N PHE A 210 -4.76 -15.61 -19.19
CA PHE A 210 -5.84 -14.68 -18.91
C PHE A 210 -5.27 -13.49 -18.16
N TYR A 211 -5.68 -12.29 -18.55
CA TYR A 211 -5.19 -11.03 -18.01
C TYR A 211 -6.30 -9.98 -18.00
N SER A 212 -6.09 -8.88 -17.29
CA SER A 212 -7.05 -7.79 -17.20
C SER A 212 -6.55 -6.53 -17.90
N LEU A 213 -7.44 -5.77 -18.54
CA LEU A 213 -7.15 -4.47 -19.14
C LEU A 213 -7.69 -3.31 -18.31
N ASN A 214 -6.94 -2.21 -18.30
CA ASN A 214 -7.37 -0.93 -17.75
C ASN A 214 -8.22 -0.16 -18.76
N ASP A 215 -9.21 0.61 -18.29
CA ASP A 215 -9.86 1.66 -19.07
C ASP A 215 -9.07 2.99 -19.00
N LYS A 216 -9.67 4.06 -19.53
CA LYS A 216 -9.05 5.40 -19.51
C LYS A 216 -8.80 5.94 -18.09
N THR A 217 -9.55 5.50 -17.08
CA THR A 217 -9.40 5.93 -15.68
C THR A 217 -8.51 4.99 -14.88
N VAL A 218 -7.80 4.05 -15.54
CA VAL A 218 -6.93 3.06 -14.88
C VAL A 218 -7.73 2.08 -14.00
N ARG A 219 -9.03 1.91 -14.31
CA ARG A 219 -9.88 0.88 -13.69
C ARG A 219 -9.79 -0.40 -14.52
N SER A 220 -9.59 -1.52 -13.84
CA SER A 220 -9.68 -2.84 -14.47
C SER A 220 -11.12 -3.11 -14.90
N TYR A 221 -11.39 -3.32 -16.19
CA TYR A 221 -12.77 -3.44 -16.68
C TYR A 221 -13.04 -4.64 -17.60
N ARG A 222 -11.99 -5.26 -18.15
CA ARG A 222 -12.11 -6.43 -19.02
C ARG A 222 -11.10 -7.49 -18.64
N VAL A 223 -11.54 -8.74 -18.66
CA VAL A 223 -10.68 -9.91 -18.65
C VAL A 223 -10.58 -10.43 -20.07
N MET A 224 -9.36 -10.59 -20.54
CA MET A 224 -9.00 -11.04 -21.87
C MET A 224 -8.29 -12.39 -21.79
N ARG A 225 -8.29 -13.14 -22.89
CA ARG A 225 -7.52 -14.38 -23.06
C ARG A 225 -6.54 -14.22 -24.21
N HIS A 226 -5.26 -14.21 -23.87
CA HIS A 226 -4.16 -14.26 -24.81
C HIS A 226 -3.79 -15.70 -25.14
N ARG A 227 -3.48 -15.98 -26.41
CA ARG A 227 -2.90 -17.25 -26.87
C ARG A 227 -1.50 -16.98 -27.39
N LEU A 228 -0.49 -17.53 -26.72
CA LEU A 228 0.92 -17.32 -27.08
C LEU A 228 1.20 -17.59 -28.56
N GLY A 229 1.86 -16.63 -29.22
CA GLY A 229 2.29 -16.69 -30.61
C GLY A 229 1.15 -16.53 -31.62
N ALA A 230 -0.06 -16.19 -31.19
CA ALA A 230 -1.18 -15.93 -32.08
C ALA A 230 -1.10 -14.51 -32.68
N GLU A 231 -1.35 -14.40 -33.99
CA GLU A 231 -1.50 -13.09 -34.66
C GLU A 231 -2.93 -12.52 -34.54
N GLU A 232 -3.87 -13.35 -34.06
CA GLU A 232 -5.27 -12.98 -33.87
C GLU A 232 -5.43 -12.07 -32.65
N GLN A 233 -6.49 -11.26 -32.65
CA GLN A 233 -6.83 -10.45 -31.47
C GLN A 233 -7.27 -11.34 -30.31
N ASP A 234 -6.80 -11.00 -29.12
CA ASP A 234 -7.17 -11.67 -27.87
C ASP A 234 -8.68 -11.64 -27.63
N ALA A 235 -9.22 -12.76 -27.15
CA ALA A 235 -10.65 -12.90 -26.93
C ALA A 235 -11.08 -12.25 -25.60
N GLU A 236 -12.18 -11.50 -25.62
CA GLU A 236 -12.81 -11.02 -24.37
C GLU A 236 -13.50 -12.18 -23.65
N VAL A 237 -13.19 -12.35 -22.36
CA VAL A 237 -13.71 -13.42 -21.50
C VAL A 237 -14.80 -12.88 -20.57
N TYR A 238 -14.60 -11.68 -20.04
CA TYR A 238 -15.52 -11.00 -19.15
C TYR A 238 -15.37 -9.48 -19.30
N SER A 239 -16.47 -8.73 -19.24
CA SER A 239 -16.46 -7.27 -19.23
C SER A 239 -17.38 -6.75 -18.13
N GLU A 240 -16.88 -5.79 -17.36
CA GLU A 240 -17.62 -5.09 -16.31
C GLU A 240 -18.12 -3.73 -16.82
N PRO A 241 -19.41 -3.59 -17.13
CA PRO A 241 -19.98 -2.33 -17.62
C PRO A 241 -20.22 -1.29 -16.52
N ASP A 242 -20.35 -1.70 -15.26
CA ASP A 242 -20.57 -0.79 -14.13
C ASP A 242 -19.22 -0.20 -13.68
N SER A 243 -19.05 1.11 -13.85
CA SER A 243 -17.81 1.82 -13.50
C SER A 243 -17.53 1.84 -11.99
N THR A 244 -18.47 1.43 -11.14
CA THR A 244 -18.29 1.28 -9.69
C THR A 244 -17.67 -0.06 -9.30
N PHE A 245 -17.48 -0.97 -10.26
CA PHE A 245 -16.86 -2.28 -10.09
C PHE A 245 -15.55 -2.38 -10.88
N SER A 246 -14.60 -3.15 -10.37
CA SER A 246 -13.37 -3.52 -11.08
C SER A 246 -13.38 -5.00 -11.43
N ALA A 247 -13.01 -5.34 -12.66
CA ALA A 247 -12.84 -6.72 -13.11
C ALA A 247 -11.54 -7.32 -12.59
N PHE A 248 -11.51 -8.63 -12.39
CA PHE A 248 -10.31 -9.37 -11.99
C PHE A 248 -10.27 -10.76 -12.59
N VAL A 249 -9.08 -11.36 -12.60
CA VAL A 249 -8.86 -12.77 -12.92
C VAL A 249 -7.85 -13.41 -11.97
N THR A 250 -8.16 -14.62 -11.53
CA THR A 250 -7.29 -15.44 -10.67
C THR A 250 -7.38 -16.91 -11.07
N ARG A 251 -6.50 -17.74 -10.52
CA ARG A 251 -6.51 -19.19 -10.68
C ARG A 251 -6.75 -19.84 -9.32
N SER A 252 -7.49 -20.93 -9.28
CA SER A 252 -7.70 -21.68 -8.04
C SER A 252 -6.39 -22.24 -7.51
N TRP A 253 -6.32 -22.40 -6.19
CA TRP A 253 -5.17 -22.95 -5.48
C TRP A 253 -4.79 -24.34 -6.00
N ASP A 254 -5.79 -25.19 -6.29
CA ASP A 254 -5.59 -26.53 -6.84
C ASP A 254 -5.39 -26.57 -8.37
N ASP A 255 -5.19 -25.41 -9.00
CA ASP A 255 -4.90 -25.23 -10.42
C ASP A 255 -6.01 -25.72 -11.39
N ARG A 256 -7.20 -26.10 -10.89
CA ARG A 256 -8.30 -26.67 -11.70
C ARG A 256 -9.20 -25.66 -12.38
N TYR A 257 -9.33 -24.45 -11.82
CA TYR A 257 -10.26 -23.45 -12.27
C TYR A 257 -9.58 -22.10 -12.48
N ILE A 258 -10.08 -21.37 -13.46
CA ILE A 258 -9.80 -19.94 -13.64
C ILE A 258 -11.05 -19.21 -13.18
N PHE A 259 -10.88 -18.27 -12.25
CA PHE A 259 -11.92 -17.38 -11.80
C PHE A 259 -11.79 -16.03 -12.49
N ALA A 260 -12.88 -15.54 -13.07
CA ALA A 260 -13.01 -14.19 -13.56
C ALA A 260 -14.22 -13.54 -12.88
N GLY A 261 -14.21 -12.24 -12.68
CA GLY A 261 -15.31 -11.60 -11.98
C GLY A 261 -15.10 -10.12 -11.79
N SER A 262 -15.90 -9.55 -10.90
CA SER A 262 -15.76 -8.15 -10.51
C SER A 262 -16.12 -7.90 -9.05
N GLY A 263 -15.61 -6.79 -8.53
CA GLY A 263 -15.85 -6.36 -7.15
C GLY A 263 -15.93 -4.84 -7.02
N SER A 264 -16.79 -4.39 -6.10
CA SER A 264 -16.79 -3.05 -5.50
C SER A 264 -16.30 -3.14 -4.04
N THR A 265 -16.39 -2.06 -3.28
CA THR A 265 -16.04 -2.06 -1.84
C THR A 265 -17.01 -2.85 -0.94
N THR A 266 -18.15 -3.29 -1.48
CA THR A 266 -19.21 -3.95 -0.69
C THR A 266 -19.79 -5.20 -1.34
N SER A 267 -19.51 -5.44 -2.63
CA SER A 267 -20.17 -6.47 -3.41
C SER A 267 -19.18 -7.14 -4.36
N SER A 268 -19.30 -8.45 -4.55
CA SER A 268 -18.51 -9.18 -5.55
C SER A 268 -19.36 -10.13 -6.38
N GLU A 269 -18.83 -10.51 -7.54
CA GLU A 269 -19.36 -11.56 -8.40
C GLU A 269 -18.21 -12.37 -8.98
N PHE A 270 -18.33 -13.70 -8.91
CA PHE A 270 -17.35 -14.66 -9.39
C PHE A 270 -17.98 -15.56 -10.44
N TRP A 271 -17.25 -15.72 -11.53
CA TRP A 271 -17.46 -16.68 -12.59
C TRP A 271 -16.26 -17.61 -12.66
N PHE A 272 -16.45 -18.82 -13.20
CA PHE A 272 -15.37 -19.77 -13.32
C PHE A 272 -15.48 -20.59 -14.61
N LEU A 273 -14.32 -21.06 -15.09
CA LEU A 273 -14.19 -22.10 -16.11
C LEU A 273 -13.11 -23.10 -15.70
N SER A 274 -13.09 -24.27 -16.33
CA SER A 274 -12.02 -25.25 -16.11
C SER A 274 -10.72 -24.77 -16.77
N ALA A 275 -9.61 -24.80 -16.03
CA ALA A 275 -8.30 -24.44 -16.55
C ALA A 275 -7.80 -25.37 -17.68
N ASP A 276 -8.38 -26.58 -17.80
CA ASP A 276 -8.14 -27.52 -18.91
C ASP A 276 -8.94 -27.19 -20.18
N GLN A 277 -9.93 -26.30 -20.08
CA GLN A 277 -10.80 -25.87 -21.16
C GLN A 277 -10.79 -24.34 -21.25
N PRO A 278 -9.64 -23.72 -21.61
CA PRO A 278 -9.49 -22.26 -21.59
C PRO A 278 -10.41 -21.53 -22.56
N GLU A 279 -10.97 -22.23 -23.55
CA GLU A 279 -11.95 -21.70 -24.49
C GLU A 279 -13.40 -21.98 -24.10
N GLY A 280 -13.63 -22.60 -22.94
CA GLY A 280 -14.94 -22.90 -22.40
C GLY A 280 -15.71 -21.64 -21.95
N ALA A 281 -17.02 -21.80 -21.82
CA ALA A 281 -17.89 -20.74 -21.31
C ALA A 281 -17.75 -20.57 -19.79
N LEU A 282 -17.76 -19.32 -19.33
CA LEU A 282 -17.85 -18.98 -17.91
C LEU A 282 -19.18 -19.45 -17.31
N LYS A 283 -19.10 -19.94 -16.07
CA LYS A 283 -20.24 -20.29 -15.22
C LYS A 283 -20.24 -19.41 -13.99
N VAL A 284 -21.39 -18.85 -13.65
CA VAL A 284 -21.52 -18.02 -12.45
C VAL A 284 -21.46 -18.90 -11.19
N VAL A 285 -20.75 -18.42 -10.16
CA VAL A 285 -20.81 -19.01 -8.81
C VAL A 285 -22.10 -18.56 -8.14
N GLN A 286 -22.25 -17.24 -7.96
CA GLN A 286 -23.43 -16.61 -7.37
C GLN A 286 -23.60 -15.24 -8.07
N PRO A 287 -24.76 -14.97 -8.70
CA PRO A 287 -25.02 -13.64 -9.27
C PRO A 287 -24.88 -12.54 -8.22
N ARG A 288 -24.37 -11.37 -8.64
CA ARG A 288 -24.17 -10.19 -7.81
C ARG A 288 -25.41 -9.88 -6.96
N GLN A 289 -25.20 -9.61 -5.68
CA GLN A 289 -26.21 -9.03 -4.80
C GLN A 289 -25.59 -7.83 -4.08
N LYS A 290 -26.38 -6.77 -3.91
CA LYS A 290 -25.92 -5.57 -3.20
C LYS A 290 -25.50 -5.94 -1.77
N ASN A 291 -24.33 -5.47 -1.36
CA ASN A 291 -23.70 -5.70 -0.05
C ASN A 291 -23.33 -7.18 0.22
N LEU A 292 -23.32 -8.04 -0.80
CA LEU A 292 -22.82 -9.40 -0.68
C LEU A 292 -21.38 -9.45 -1.20
N GLU A 293 -20.46 -9.48 -0.25
CA GLU A 293 -19.05 -9.73 -0.50
C GLU A 293 -18.76 -11.21 -0.28
N TYR A 294 -18.15 -11.82 -1.28
CA TYR A 294 -17.65 -13.18 -1.17
C TYR A 294 -16.40 -13.41 -2.03
N GLN A 295 -15.56 -14.36 -1.63
CA GLN A 295 -14.43 -14.86 -2.39
C GLN A 295 -14.52 -16.39 -2.47
N VAL A 296 -14.03 -16.96 -3.57
CA VAL A 296 -14.19 -18.38 -3.88
C VAL A 296 -12.81 -18.99 -4.10
N GLU A 297 -12.59 -20.17 -3.51
CA GLU A 297 -11.38 -20.95 -3.72
C GLU A 297 -11.71 -22.45 -3.90
N SER A 298 -10.87 -23.18 -4.63
CA SER A 298 -10.93 -24.64 -4.76
C SER A 298 -9.61 -25.29 -4.32
N TYR A 299 -9.74 -26.33 -3.51
CA TYR A 299 -8.60 -27.11 -2.97
C TYR A 299 -8.59 -28.57 -3.45
N THR A 300 -9.73 -29.09 -3.92
CA THR A 300 -9.90 -30.51 -4.30
C THR A 300 -10.68 -30.70 -5.60
N GLY A 301 -11.13 -29.62 -6.23
CA GLY A 301 -11.89 -29.64 -7.47
C GLY A 301 -13.38 -29.98 -7.36
N GLN A 302 -13.83 -30.49 -6.21
CA GLN A 302 -15.20 -31.01 -6.04
C GLN A 302 -16.14 -30.02 -5.35
N GLU A 303 -15.59 -29.21 -4.46
CA GLU A 303 -16.30 -28.18 -3.71
C GLU A 303 -15.55 -26.85 -3.80
N PHE A 304 -16.31 -25.76 -3.71
CA PHE A 304 -15.77 -24.43 -3.47
C PHE A 304 -15.86 -24.10 -1.99
N HIS A 305 -14.81 -23.47 -1.48
CA HIS A 305 -14.79 -22.82 -0.17
C HIS A 305 -14.99 -21.33 -0.37
N ILE A 306 -15.92 -20.75 0.39
CA ILE A 306 -16.48 -19.44 0.13
C ILE A 306 -16.38 -18.60 1.40
N TYR A 307 -15.43 -17.67 1.42
CA TYR A 307 -15.37 -16.60 2.43
C TYR A 307 -16.43 -15.56 2.08
N ASN A 308 -17.38 -15.28 2.96
CA ASN A 308 -18.51 -14.41 2.62
C ASN A 308 -19.12 -13.69 3.83
N ASN A 309 -19.84 -12.60 3.55
CA ASN A 309 -20.55 -11.80 4.55
C ASN A 309 -22.07 -12.04 4.57
N HIS A 310 -22.58 -13.10 3.94
CA HIS A 310 -24.02 -13.33 3.85
C HIS A 310 -24.64 -13.52 5.24
N GLN A 311 -25.41 -12.53 5.70
CA GLN A 311 -25.95 -12.46 7.06
C GLN A 311 -24.87 -12.59 8.15
N ALA A 312 -23.65 -12.14 7.84
CA ALA A 312 -22.46 -12.33 8.65
C ALA A 312 -21.53 -11.13 8.49
N GLN A 313 -21.76 -10.06 9.25
CA GLN A 313 -20.99 -8.81 9.09
C GLN A 313 -19.48 -9.02 9.27
N ASN A 314 -19.09 -9.85 10.23
CA ASN A 314 -17.69 -10.23 10.47
C ASN A 314 -17.23 -11.46 9.65
N PHE A 315 -17.98 -11.75 8.59
CA PHE A 315 -17.77 -12.85 7.65
C PHE A 315 -17.87 -14.24 8.30
N LYS A 316 -17.92 -15.22 7.42
CA LYS A 316 -17.96 -16.66 7.70
C LYS A 316 -17.30 -17.41 6.55
N VAL A 317 -17.04 -18.70 6.75
CA VAL A 317 -16.58 -19.60 5.68
C VAL A 317 -17.65 -20.65 5.43
N SER A 318 -18.08 -20.76 4.18
CA SER A 318 -19.07 -21.72 3.72
C SER A 318 -18.47 -22.63 2.64
N THR A 319 -19.15 -23.73 2.33
CA THR A 319 -18.82 -24.61 1.20
C THR A 319 -20.01 -24.76 0.26
N ALA A 320 -19.75 -25.01 -1.02
CA ALA A 320 -20.78 -25.33 -2.01
C ALA A 320 -20.25 -26.31 -3.07
N PRO A 321 -21.07 -27.25 -3.59
CA PRO A 321 -20.65 -28.12 -4.69
C PRO A 321 -20.36 -27.31 -5.96
N VAL A 322 -19.28 -27.64 -6.69
CA VAL A 322 -18.92 -26.93 -7.94
C VAL A 322 -20.03 -27.02 -9.01
N GLY A 323 -20.78 -28.12 -9.03
CA GLY A 323 -21.91 -28.29 -9.96
C GLY A 323 -23.15 -27.44 -9.62
N SER A 324 -23.23 -26.89 -8.41
CA SER A 324 -24.36 -26.08 -7.94
C SER A 324 -23.91 -25.04 -6.91
N PRO A 325 -23.06 -24.08 -7.28
CA PRO A 325 -22.29 -23.25 -6.34
C PRO A 325 -23.06 -22.06 -5.76
N GLY A 326 -24.31 -21.84 -6.20
CA GLY A 326 -25.14 -20.71 -5.77
C GLY A 326 -25.47 -20.72 -4.28
N LEU A 327 -25.81 -19.53 -3.77
CA LEU A 327 -26.05 -19.22 -2.36
C LEU A 327 -26.98 -20.21 -1.64
N ALA A 328 -27.99 -20.75 -2.33
CA ALA A 328 -28.92 -21.73 -1.77
C ALA A 328 -28.26 -23.05 -1.31
N ASN A 329 -27.05 -23.34 -1.80
CA ASN A 329 -26.29 -24.55 -1.44
C ASN A 329 -25.11 -24.25 -0.50
N TRP A 330 -24.94 -23.00 -0.05
CA TRP A 330 -23.86 -22.64 0.86
C TRP A 330 -24.10 -23.25 2.24
N LYS A 331 -23.11 -23.99 2.73
CA LYS A 331 -23.11 -24.62 4.04
C LYS A 331 -21.96 -24.09 4.87
N ASP A 332 -22.29 -23.45 5.98
CA ASP A 332 -21.29 -22.85 6.86
C ASP A 332 -20.42 -23.94 7.51
N VAL A 333 -19.10 -23.82 7.32
CA VAL A 333 -18.07 -24.66 7.95
C VAL A 333 -17.33 -23.89 9.05
N VAL A 334 -17.32 -22.56 8.98
CA VAL A 334 -16.94 -21.67 10.08
C VAL A 334 -18.05 -20.63 10.22
N PRO A 335 -18.87 -20.69 11.29
CA PRO A 335 -20.00 -19.78 11.44
C PRO A 335 -19.54 -18.36 11.78
N HIS A 336 -20.43 -17.39 11.58
CA HIS A 336 -20.25 -16.00 11.96
C HIS A 336 -20.05 -15.84 13.48
N ASN A 337 -19.16 -14.92 13.86
CA ASN A 337 -19.00 -14.46 15.23
C ASN A 337 -19.02 -12.92 15.28
N PRO A 338 -19.92 -12.29 16.05
CA PRO A 338 -20.02 -10.82 16.12
C PRO A 338 -18.78 -10.13 16.72
N ASP A 339 -17.94 -10.86 17.46
CA ASP A 339 -16.73 -10.30 18.11
C ASP A 339 -15.42 -10.62 17.37
N VAL A 340 -15.49 -11.42 16.30
CA VAL A 340 -14.30 -11.94 15.61
C VAL A 340 -14.48 -11.81 14.10
N TYR A 341 -13.67 -10.96 13.49
CA TYR A 341 -13.64 -10.79 12.04
C TYR A 341 -12.76 -11.86 11.40
N ILE A 342 -13.30 -12.61 10.46
CA ILE A 342 -12.50 -13.53 9.63
C ILE A 342 -11.91 -12.70 8.49
N ASN A 343 -10.59 -12.81 8.25
CA ASN A 343 -9.91 -12.07 7.19
C ASN A 343 -9.04 -12.96 6.28
N GLY A 344 -9.19 -14.27 6.40
CA GLY A 344 -8.53 -15.24 5.53
C GLY A 344 -8.74 -16.66 6.02
N PHE A 345 -8.49 -17.64 5.16
CA PHE A 345 -8.47 -19.05 5.55
C PHE A 345 -7.63 -19.86 4.54
N THR A 346 -7.17 -21.03 4.96
CA THR A 346 -6.67 -22.07 4.05
C THR A 346 -7.17 -23.44 4.46
N VAL A 347 -7.27 -24.35 3.50
CA VAL A 347 -7.77 -25.70 3.71
C VAL A 347 -6.64 -26.70 3.49
N ARG A 348 -6.56 -27.67 4.39
CA ARG A 348 -5.73 -28.86 4.31
C ARG A 348 -6.61 -30.09 4.39
N GLU A 349 -6.05 -31.24 4.04
CA GLU A 349 -6.75 -32.52 4.14
C GLU A 349 -7.40 -32.71 5.52
N LYS A 350 -6.64 -32.48 6.60
CA LYS A 350 -7.11 -32.69 7.98
C LYS A 350 -7.57 -31.42 8.69
N TYR A 351 -7.15 -30.25 8.23
CA TYR A 351 -7.32 -29.01 8.98
C TYR A 351 -7.95 -27.90 8.14
N LEU A 352 -8.81 -27.10 8.76
CA LEU A 352 -9.20 -25.79 8.27
C LEU A 352 -8.52 -24.76 9.17
N VAL A 353 -7.71 -23.88 8.58
CA VAL A 353 -7.00 -22.85 9.33
C VAL A 353 -7.55 -21.49 8.95
N VAL A 354 -8.01 -20.73 9.94
CA VAL A 354 -8.70 -19.45 9.77
C VAL A 354 -7.85 -18.34 10.37
N GLN A 355 -7.68 -17.27 9.60
CA GLN A 355 -7.10 -16.03 10.09
C GLN A 355 -8.24 -15.12 10.57
N GLU A 356 -8.10 -14.66 11.80
CA GLU A 356 -9.12 -13.94 12.54
C GLU A 356 -8.53 -12.65 13.10
N ARG A 357 -9.40 -11.68 13.37
CA ARG A 357 -9.05 -10.45 14.07
C ARG A 357 -10.04 -10.16 15.18
N ALA A 358 -9.52 -9.89 16.36
CA ALA A 358 -10.32 -9.49 17.50
C ALA A 358 -9.50 -8.57 18.41
N LYS A 359 -10.10 -7.48 18.87
CA LYS A 359 -9.47 -6.50 19.79
C LYS A 359 -8.11 -5.98 19.26
N ALA A 360 -8.07 -5.61 17.98
CA ALA A 360 -6.88 -5.08 17.29
C ALA A 360 -5.67 -6.02 17.24
N LEU A 361 -5.90 -7.34 17.29
CA LEU A 361 -4.89 -8.38 17.15
C LEU A 361 -5.30 -9.42 16.13
N ASP A 362 -4.35 -9.83 15.29
CA ASP A 362 -4.51 -10.99 14.43
C ASP A 362 -4.41 -12.28 15.26
N LYS A 363 -5.16 -13.30 14.83
CA LYS A 363 -5.17 -14.62 15.42
C LYS A 363 -5.19 -15.66 14.31
N ILE A 364 -4.57 -16.81 14.58
CA ILE A 364 -4.63 -17.99 13.70
C ILE A 364 -5.33 -19.09 14.49
N ARG A 365 -6.50 -19.52 14.02
CA ARG A 365 -7.25 -20.63 14.59
C ARG A 365 -7.16 -21.85 13.69
N VAL A 366 -6.70 -22.96 14.26
CA VAL A 366 -6.61 -24.26 13.58
C VAL A 366 -7.81 -25.10 14.01
N ILE A 367 -8.52 -25.68 13.05
CA ILE A 367 -9.72 -26.51 13.26
C ILE A 367 -9.47 -27.88 12.66
N ASP A 368 -9.59 -28.93 13.46
CA ASP A 368 -9.62 -30.31 12.96
C ASP A 368 -10.94 -30.56 12.22
N ARG A 369 -10.86 -30.97 10.96
CA ARG A 369 -12.04 -31.13 10.09
C ARG A 369 -12.88 -32.36 10.43
N GLN A 370 -12.32 -33.34 11.14
CA GLN A 370 -13.01 -34.56 11.53
C GLN A 370 -13.74 -34.40 12.87
N SER A 371 -13.05 -33.87 13.88
CA SER A 371 -13.62 -33.71 15.24
C SER A 371 -14.32 -32.38 15.45
N GLY A 372 -13.96 -31.35 14.68
CA GLY A 372 -14.39 -29.96 14.91
C GLY A 372 -13.68 -29.26 16.06
N GLU A 373 -12.74 -29.93 16.74
CA GLU A 373 -11.92 -29.31 17.78
C GLU A 373 -11.04 -28.22 17.19
N SER A 374 -10.82 -27.15 17.95
CA SER A 374 -9.98 -26.04 17.49
C SER A 374 -9.11 -25.46 18.58
N TYR A 375 -8.02 -24.81 18.17
CA TYR A 375 -7.10 -24.11 19.05
C TYR A 375 -6.50 -22.89 18.34
N TYR A 376 -6.00 -21.93 19.12
CA TYR A 376 -5.26 -20.78 18.59
C TYR A 376 -3.76 -21.02 18.65
N VAL A 377 -3.04 -20.52 17.65
CA VAL A 377 -1.57 -20.41 17.70
C VAL A 377 -1.20 -19.35 18.76
N ASP A 378 -0.26 -19.69 19.64
CA ASP A 378 0.26 -18.77 20.65
C ASP A 378 1.52 -18.05 20.16
N PHE A 379 1.51 -16.72 20.21
CA PHE A 379 2.55 -15.85 19.72
C PHE A 379 3.44 -15.24 20.82
N GLY A 380 2.95 -15.12 22.05
CA GLY A 380 3.76 -14.72 23.22
C GLY A 380 3.98 -13.22 23.46
N GLU A 381 3.52 -12.30 22.59
CA GLU A 381 3.57 -10.84 22.84
C GLU A 381 2.15 -10.24 22.97
N GLU A 382 2.02 -9.11 23.67
CA GLU A 382 0.74 -8.38 23.83
C GLU A 382 0.32 -7.65 22.55
N VAL A 383 1.30 -7.08 21.83
CA VAL A 383 1.08 -6.25 20.64
C VAL A 383 1.92 -6.80 19.50
N TYR A 384 1.25 -7.44 18.54
CA TYR A 384 1.89 -8.05 17.38
C TYR A 384 0.95 -8.05 16.18
N THR A 385 1.48 -8.47 15.05
CA THR A 385 0.70 -8.90 13.89
C THR A 385 1.24 -10.24 13.40
N ALA A 386 0.32 -11.08 12.94
CA ALA A 386 0.61 -12.39 12.43
C ALA A 386 -0.25 -12.64 11.19
N GLY A 387 0.37 -13.14 10.13
CA GLY A 387 -0.31 -13.40 8.86
C GLY A 387 0.08 -14.75 8.32
N MET A 388 -0.90 -15.59 8.03
CA MET A 388 -0.69 -16.83 7.32
C MET A 388 -0.28 -16.55 5.88
N TYR A 389 0.56 -17.41 5.34
CA TYR A 389 0.71 -17.52 3.89
C TYR A 389 0.98 -18.97 3.54
N ASP A 390 0.45 -19.40 2.40
CA ASP A 390 0.57 -20.77 1.97
C ASP A 390 1.93 -21.01 1.30
N PRO A 391 2.81 -21.85 1.88
CA PRO A 391 4.15 -22.04 1.36
C PRO A 391 4.25 -23.09 0.25
N ASN A 392 3.19 -23.87 0.00
CA ASN A 392 3.23 -25.01 -0.89
C ASN A 392 1.86 -25.38 -1.49
N ASP A 393 1.90 -26.12 -2.60
CA ASP A 393 0.75 -26.68 -3.32
C ASP A 393 0.33 -28.07 -2.79
N GLU A 394 0.83 -28.49 -1.62
CA GLU A 394 0.58 -29.83 -1.06
C GLU A 394 -0.64 -29.82 -0.11
N PHE A 395 -1.79 -30.26 -0.61
CA PHE A 395 -3.07 -30.23 0.13
C PHE A 395 -3.05 -31.12 1.39
N ASN A 396 -2.28 -32.20 1.36
CA ASN A 396 -2.08 -33.14 2.47
C ASN A 396 -0.98 -32.70 3.45
N SER A 397 -0.41 -31.51 3.29
CA SER A 397 0.60 -30.99 4.22
C SER A 397 0.03 -30.84 5.63
N ASP A 398 0.80 -31.29 6.63
CA ASP A 398 0.50 -31.12 8.06
C ASP A 398 1.06 -29.81 8.63
N SER A 399 1.39 -28.85 7.77
CA SER A 399 2.00 -27.58 8.20
C SER A 399 1.48 -26.38 7.43
N ILE A 400 1.58 -25.23 8.10
CA ILE A 400 1.43 -23.91 7.47
C ILE A 400 2.70 -23.10 7.68
N ARG A 401 2.84 -22.01 6.92
CA ARG A 401 3.73 -20.91 7.30
C ARG A 401 2.92 -19.71 7.75
N TYR A 402 3.51 -18.96 8.67
CA TYR A 402 3.04 -17.63 9.01
C TYR A 402 4.22 -16.69 9.17
N ASN A 403 3.99 -15.43 8.83
CA ASN A 403 4.85 -14.33 9.23
C ASN A 403 4.37 -13.81 10.57
N TYR A 404 5.32 -13.44 11.42
CA TYR A 404 5.10 -12.84 12.71
C TYR A 404 6.05 -11.66 12.89
N GLN A 405 5.56 -10.59 13.50
CA GLN A 405 6.35 -9.42 13.88
C GLN A 405 5.60 -8.59 14.91
N SER A 406 6.35 -7.75 15.62
CA SER A 406 5.83 -6.72 16.51
C SER A 406 6.60 -5.42 16.30
N LEU A 407 6.26 -4.38 17.05
CA LEU A 407 7.03 -3.13 17.03
C LEU A 407 8.48 -3.30 17.53
N THR A 408 8.80 -4.41 18.21
CA THR A 408 10.13 -4.70 18.76
C THR A 408 10.76 -5.98 18.21
N THR A 409 9.99 -6.81 17.50
CA THR A 409 10.44 -8.09 16.94
C THR A 409 10.44 -8.03 15.41
N PRO A 410 11.61 -8.11 14.74
CA PRO A 410 11.71 -8.14 13.28
C PRO A 410 10.91 -9.28 12.63
N ARG A 411 10.56 -9.09 11.35
CA ARG A 411 9.77 -10.05 10.59
C ARG A 411 10.37 -11.45 10.66
N SER A 412 9.58 -12.38 11.15
CA SER A 412 9.97 -13.77 11.38
C SER A 412 9.02 -14.70 10.64
N THR A 413 9.55 -15.58 9.81
CA THR A 413 8.80 -16.67 9.18
C THR A 413 8.92 -17.92 10.03
N PHE A 414 7.77 -18.49 10.41
CA PHE A 414 7.69 -19.76 11.11
C PHE A 414 7.03 -20.83 10.24
N GLY A 415 7.56 -22.04 10.29
CA GLY A 415 6.83 -23.25 9.95
C GLY A 415 6.10 -23.74 11.20
N TYR A 416 4.83 -24.12 11.04
CA TYR A 416 3.98 -24.55 12.14
C TYR A 416 3.32 -25.87 11.82
N SER A 417 3.57 -26.88 12.64
CA SER A 417 2.94 -28.19 12.54
C SER A 417 1.56 -28.16 13.17
N LEU A 418 0.56 -28.58 12.40
CA LEU A 418 -0.86 -28.52 12.79
C LEU A 418 -1.25 -29.67 13.75
N SER A 419 -0.53 -30.80 13.69
CA SER A 419 -0.81 -31.97 14.52
C SER A 419 -0.18 -31.89 15.92
N ASN A 420 1.11 -31.53 16.00
CA ASN A 420 1.87 -31.52 17.26
C ASN A 420 2.13 -30.10 17.82
N LYS A 421 1.69 -29.05 17.12
CA LYS A 421 1.79 -27.64 17.52
C LYS A 421 3.23 -27.10 17.58
N GLU A 422 4.18 -27.81 16.99
CA GLU A 422 5.58 -27.40 16.96
C GLU A 422 5.78 -26.16 16.08
N LYS A 423 6.46 -25.16 16.63
CA LYS A 423 6.83 -23.90 15.96
C LYS A 423 8.32 -23.94 15.63
N LYS A 424 8.65 -23.88 14.34
CA LYS A 424 10.04 -23.82 13.85
C LYS A 424 10.31 -22.47 13.19
N LEU A 425 11.25 -21.70 13.74
CA LEU A 425 11.74 -20.49 13.08
C LEU A 425 12.49 -20.90 11.80
N LEU A 426 12.01 -20.44 10.65
CA LEU A 426 12.66 -20.68 9.36
C LEU A 426 13.61 -19.53 9.01
N GLN A 427 13.18 -18.30 9.27
CA GLN A 427 13.98 -17.11 9.05
C GLN A 427 13.49 -15.97 9.92
N GLN A 428 14.42 -15.15 10.39
CA GLN A 428 14.13 -13.83 10.94
C GLN A 428 14.91 -12.80 10.13
N GLN A 429 14.26 -11.70 9.76
CA GLN A 429 14.87 -10.56 9.13
C GLN A 429 16.05 -10.09 9.98
N LYS A 430 17.25 -10.03 9.38
CA LYS A 430 18.38 -9.38 10.05
C LYS A 430 18.22 -7.88 9.93
N VAL A 431 18.48 -7.18 11.03
CA VAL A 431 18.43 -5.72 11.09
C VAL A 431 19.83 -5.26 11.44
N GLY A 432 20.45 -4.49 10.54
CA GLY A 432 21.77 -3.92 10.78
C GLY A 432 21.73 -2.74 11.76
N GLY A 433 22.81 -1.94 11.78
CA GLY A 433 22.88 -0.74 12.64
C GLY A 433 22.90 -1.03 14.15
N GLY A 434 23.21 -2.26 14.57
CA GLY A 434 23.27 -2.63 15.99
C GLY A 434 21.91 -2.73 16.69
N PHE A 435 20.83 -2.93 15.92
CA PHE A 435 19.49 -3.07 16.48
C PHE A 435 19.41 -4.20 17.53
N ASP A 436 18.89 -3.86 18.71
CA ASP A 436 18.50 -4.81 19.73
C ASP A 436 17.07 -4.48 20.19
N GLY A 437 16.13 -5.37 19.86
CA GLY A 437 14.72 -5.24 20.25
C GLY A 437 14.53 -5.11 21.76
N SER A 438 15.48 -5.61 22.56
CA SER A 438 15.46 -5.52 24.01
C SER A 438 15.60 -4.09 24.53
N LEU A 439 16.03 -3.11 23.71
CA LEU A 439 16.16 -1.70 24.12
C LEU A 439 14.82 -0.96 24.09
N TYR A 440 13.80 -1.53 23.46
CA TYR A 440 12.51 -0.90 23.25
C TYR A 440 11.43 -1.57 24.10
N GLU A 441 10.36 -0.84 24.36
CA GLU A 441 9.17 -1.34 25.05
C GLU A 441 7.93 -1.02 24.23
N THR A 442 7.01 -1.97 24.10
CA THR A 442 5.74 -1.81 23.41
C THR A 442 4.56 -1.96 24.37
N LYS A 443 3.48 -1.21 24.13
CA LYS A 443 2.25 -1.25 24.95
C LYS A 443 0.99 -1.07 24.11
N ARG A 444 -0.11 -1.69 24.54
CA ARG A 444 -1.46 -1.38 24.09
C ARG A 444 -2.05 -0.27 24.99
N LEU A 445 -2.50 0.82 24.38
CA LEU A 445 -3.28 1.86 25.05
C LEU A 445 -4.70 1.90 24.49
N TRP A 446 -5.61 2.55 25.22
CA TRP A 446 -7.00 2.76 24.81
C TRP A 446 -7.38 4.22 25.10
N ALA A 447 -7.63 4.98 24.04
CA ALA A 447 -8.22 6.31 24.14
C ALA A 447 -9.75 6.19 24.18
N THR A 448 -10.41 7.09 24.89
CA THR A 448 -11.87 7.19 24.89
C THR A 448 -12.27 8.26 23.89
N ALA A 449 -12.92 7.86 22.80
CA ALA A 449 -13.49 8.79 21.83
C ALA A 449 -14.63 9.61 22.46
N GLN A 450 -14.99 10.73 21.83
CA GLN A 450 -16.07 11.61 22.30
C GLN A 450 -17.43 10.90 22.49
N ASP A 451 -17.70 9.85 21.74
CA ASP A 451 -18.92 9.03 21.86
C ASP A 451 -18.80 7.86 22.86
N GLY A 452 -17.68 7.77 23.58
CA GLY A 452 -17.39 6.73 24.58
C GLY A 452 -16.69 5.50 24.01
N THR A 453 -16.52 5.39 22.69
CA THR A 453 -15.83 4.26 22.05
C THR A 453 -14.39 4.15 22.53
N GLN A 454 -13.92 2.93 22.80
CA GLN A 454 -12.52 2.68 23.16
C GLN A 454 -11.69 2.46 21.89
N VAL A 455 -10.86 3.44 21.53
CA VAL A 455 -9.98 3.40 20.36
C VAL A 455 -8.61 2.85 20.76
N PRO A 456 -8.17 1.70 20.23
CA PRO A 456 -6.87 1.13 20.59
C PRO A 456 -5.72 1.93 20.00
N MET A 457 -4.58 1.95 20.68
CA MET A 457 -3.29 2.41 20.15
C MET A 457 -2.18 1.41 20.46
N SER A 458 -1.25 1.21 19.53
CA SER A 458 -0.01 0.47 19.76
C SER A 458 1.14 1.45 19.82
N ILE A 459 1.95 1.43 20.88
CA ILE A 459 3.07 2.36 21.03
C ILE A 459 4.37 1.61 21.20
N VAL A 460 5.48 2.25 20.80
CA VAL A 460 6.84 1.80 21.07
C VAL A 460 7.74 2.99 21.38
N TYR A 461 8.67 2.81 22.31
CA TYR A 461 9.68 3.82 22.68
C TYR A 461 10.96 3.13 23.16
N ARG A 462 12.08 3.86 23.14
CA ARG A 462 13.37 3.38 23.68
C ARG A 462 13.41 3.59 25.20
N LYS A 463 13.61 2.52 25.96
CA LYS A 463 13.41 2.48 27.42
C LYS A 463 14.25 3.49 28.20
N GLU A 464 15.52 3.63 27.82
CA GLU A 464 16.46 4.50 28.55
C GLU A 464 16.26 6.00 28.27
N LEU A 465 15.64 6.34 27.14
CA LEU A 465 15.40 7.73 26.73
C LEU A 465 14.02 8.22 27.15
N PHE A 466 13.04 7.31 27.26
CA PHE A 466 11.66 7.66 27.53
C PHE A 466 11.47 8.25 28.94
N LYS A 467 10.81 9.42 29.00
CA LYS A 467 10.39 10.07 30.24
C LYS A 467 8.88 10.30 30.22
N LYS A 468 8.16 9.78 31.21
CA LYS A 468 6.70 9.97 31.28
C LYS A 468 6.32 11.31 31.92
N ASP A 469 6.82 12.41 31.34
CA ASP A 469 6.62 13.78 31.81
C ASP A 469 6.09 14.72 30.71
N GLY A 470 5.86 14.20 29.49
CA GLY A 470 5.38 14.96 28.33
C GLY A 470 6.47 15.60 27.49
N SER A 471 7.75 15.39 27.81
CA SER A 471 8.87 16.00 27.08
C SER A 471 9.32 15.22 25.83
N ASN A 472 8.92 13.95 25.67
CA ASN A 472 9.34 13.19 24.48
C ASN A 472 8.63 13.74 23.24
N PRO A 473 9.35 13.91 22.11
CA PRO A 473 8.68 14.04 20.82
C PRO A 473 7.94 12.73 20.50
N CYS A 474 6.87 12.81 19.71
CA CYS A 474 6.05 11.65 19.39
C CYS A 474 5.58 11.71 17.94
N LEU A 475 5.70 10.59 17.23
CA LEU A 475 5.09 10.39 15.92
C LEU A 475 3.83 9.52 16.07
N LEU A 476 2.66 10.11 15.82
CA LEU A 476 1.37 9.43 15.75
C LEU A 476 1.00 9.13 14.30
N TYR A 477 0.82 7.85 13.98
CA TYR A 477 0.48 7.37 12.64
C TYR A 477 -0.91 6.73 12.59
N ALA A 478 -1.65 6.94 11.50
CA ALA A 478 -2.86 6.18 11.18
C ALA A 478 -3.22 6.24 9.68
N TYR A 479 -4.15 5.38 9.28
CA TYR A 479 -4.73 5.35 7.92
C TYR A 479 -6.26 5.54 7.93
N GLY A 480 -7.01 4.58 8.49
CA GLY A 480 -8.43 4.76 8.83
C GLY A 480 -9.43 4.81 7.67
N SER A 481 -9.20 4.08 6.57
CA SER A 481 -10.13 4.00 5.42
C SER A 481 -10.11 2.61 4.75
N TYR A 482 -11.15 2.31 3.95
CA TYR A 482 -11.33 1.07 3.17
C TYR A 482 -11.32 -0.24 3.98
N GLY A 483 -11.43 -0.14 5.31
CA GLY A 483 -11.24 -1.26 6.21
C GLY A 483 -9.80 -1.76 6.30
N ALA A 484 -8.82 -1.00 5.79
CA ALA A 484 -7.41 -1.32 5.87
C ALA A 484 -6.89 -1.08 7.30
N SER A 485 -6.42 -2.14 7.95
CA SER A 485 -5.94 -2.08 9.33
C SER A 485 -4.48 -1.64 9.43
N SER A 486 -4.20 -0.69 10.33
CA SER A 486 -2.86 -0.20 10.65
C SER A 486 -2.19 -1.14 11.66
N MET A 487 -1.82 -2.34 11.23
CA MET A 487 -1.26 -3.36 12.13
C MET A 487 0.11 -2.97 12.71
N PRO A 488 0.46 -3.38 13.94
CA PRO A 488 1.72 -3.02 14.61
C PRO A 488 2.90 -3.88 14.13
N TYR A 489 3.25 -3.77 12.85
CA TYR A 489 4.39 -4.47 12.26
C TYR A 489 5.74 -3.80 12.58
N PHE A 490 6.83 -4.57 12.46
CA PHE A 490 8.18 -4.05 12.66
C PHE A 490 8.56 -3.07 11.55
N ASN A 491 8.87 -1.83 11.92
CA ASN A 491 9.33 -0.80 11.00
C ASN A 491 10.76 -0.40 11.36
N SER A 492 11.73 -0.86 10.56
CA SER A 492 13.15 -0.56 10.80
C SER A 492 13.47 0.93 10.70
N ASN A 493 12.70 1.70 9.94
CA ASN A 493 12.97 3.11 9.72
C ASN A 493 12.75 3.89 11.01
N VAL A 494 11.62 3.65 11.68
CA VAL A 494 11.21 4.34 12.92
C VAL A 494 12.27 4.24 14.02
N ILE A 495 13.14 3.23 14.01
CA ILE A 495 14.27 3.10 14.95
C ILE A 495 15.12 4.37 15.01
N SER A 496 15.41 5.04 13.87
CA SER A 496 16.17 6.30 13.88
C SER A 496 15.50 7.40 14.71
N LEU A 497 14.17 7.42 14.78
CA LEU A 497 13.42 8.34 15.65
C LEU A 497 13.43 7.86 17.09
N LEU A 498 13.20 6.55 17.34
CA LEU A 498 13.20 5.99 18.70
C LEU A 498 14.55 6.16 19.40
N ASP A 499 15.64 6.03 18.65
CA ASP A 499 17.01 6.23 19.13
C ASP A 499 17.32 7.70 19.46
N ARG A 500 16.48 8.63 19.00
CA ARG A 500 16.50 10.06 19.34
C ARG A 500 15.45 10.44 20.38
N GLY A 501 14.82 9.44 21.02
CA GLY A 501 13.85 9.65 22.10
C GLY A 501 12.41 9.88 21.65
N PHE A 502 12.09 9.71 20.36
CA PHE A 502 10.69 9.74 19.94
C PHE A 502 9.90 8.57 20.53
N VAL A 503 8.64 8.83 20.84
CA VAL A 503 7.60 7.79 20.98
C VAL A 503 6.95 7.58 19.61
N TYR A 504 6.86 6.35 19.14
CA TYR A 504 6.05 6.03 17.96
C TYR A 504 4.73 5.39 18.40
N ALA A 505 3.61 5.91 17.90
CA ALA A 505 2.29 5.42 18.20
C ALA A 505 1.48 5.19 16.92
N ILE A 506 0.74 4.10 16.87
CA ILE A 506 -0.22 3.78 15.81
C ILE A 506 -1.61 3.84 16.40
N ALA A 507 -2.45 4.73 15.87
CA ALA A 507 -3.86 4.82 16.25
C ALA A 507 -4.73 3.93 15.35
N HIS A 508 -5.41 2.97 15.97
CA HIS A 508 -6.28 2.00 15.30
C HIS A 508 -7.71 2.57 15.15
N ILE A 509 -7.81 3.74 14.52
CA ILE A 509 -9.02 4.56 14.41
C ILE A 509 -10.12 3.90 13.55
N ARG A 510 -11.38 4.32 13.72
CA ARG A 510 -12.49 3.86 12.87
C ARG A 510 -12.25 4.17 11.40
N GLY A 511 -12.76 3.27 10.54
CA GLY A 511 -12.51 3.23 9.11
C GLY A 511 -11.48 2.16 8.70
N GLY A 512 -10.69 1.64 9.64
CA GLY A 512 -10.01 0.35 9.51
C GLY A 512 -10.87 -0.83 10.00
N GLN A 513 -10.32 -2.05 10.07
CA GLN A 513 -11.02 -3.25 10.57
C GLN A 513 -10.35 -3.91 11.79
N GLU A 514 -9.62 -3.14 12.59
CA GLU A 514 -8.88 -3.61 13.76
C GLU A 514 -9.80 -4.24 14.80
N MET A 515 -11.01 -3.73 14.93
CA MET A 515 -12.08 -4.24 15.81
C MET A 515 -13.16 -5.02 15.04
N GLY A 516 -12.90 -5.39 13.78
CA GLY A 516 -13.82 -6.09 12.89
C GLY A 516 -14.58 -5.16 11.93
N ARG A 517 -15.50 -5.71 11.12
CA ARG A 517 -16.13 -4.99 10.00
C ARG A 517 -16.94 -3.78 10.44
N GLN A 518 -17.62 -3.84 11.60
CA GLN A 518 -18.36 -2.69 12.14
C GLN A 518 -17.45 -1.47 12.39
N TRP A 519 -16.17 -1.69 12.72
CA TRP A 519 -15.19 -0.62 12.90
C TRP A 519 -14.94 0.19 11.62
N TYR A 520 -15.03 -0.47 10.47
CA TYR A 520 -14.92 0.15 9.15
C TYR A 520 -16.23 0.85 8.78
N GLU A 521 -17.37 0.18 8.97
CA GLU A 521 -18.70 0.77 8.72
C GLU A 521 -18.93 2.05 9.56
N ASP A 522 -18.34 2.13 10.75
CA ASP A 522 -18.38 3.32 11.62
C ASP A 522 -17.34 4.39 11.29
N GLY A 523 -16.55 4.25 10.22
CA GLY A 523 -15.58 5.25 9.75
C GLY A 523 -15.63 5.48 8.25
N LYS A 524 -16.77 5.23 7.61
CA LYS A 524 -17.01 5.50 6.17
C LYS A 524 -18.32 6.25 5.95
N LEU A 525 -18.54 6.75 4.73
CA LEU A 525 -19.75 7.47 4.32
C LEU A 525 -20.15 8.56 5.35
N MET A 526 -21.41 8.58 5.78
CA MET A 526 -21.97 9.53 6.73
C MET A 526 -21.44 9.41 8.17
N LYS A 527 -20.47 8.51 8.40
CA LYS A 527 -19.76 8.36 9.67
C LYS A 527 -18.27 8.69 9.54
N LYS A 528 -17.81 9.16 8.38
CA LYS A 528 -16.37 9.37 8.11
C LYS A 528 -15.68 10.28 9.13
N LYS A 529 -16.39 11.25 9.70
CA LYS A 529 -15.82 12.14 10.74
C LYS A 529 -15.28 11.40 11.96
N ASN A 530 -15.79 10.21 12.27
CA ASN A 530 -15.27 9.39 13.36
C ASN A 530 -13.78 9.06 13.18
N THR A 531 -13.31 8.84 11.95
CA THR A 531 -11.88 8.65 11.65
C THR A 531 -11.04 9.83 12.16
N PHE A 532 -11.50 11.06 11.91
CA PHE A 532 -10.75 12.27 12.27
C PHE A 532 -10.81 12.54 13.78
N THR A 533 -12.00 12.40 14.37
CA THR A 533 -12.20 12.64 15.81
C THR A 533 -11.48 11.59 16.65
N ASP A 534 -11.49 10.31 16.24
CA ASP A 534 -10.74 9.25 16.92
C ASP A 534 -9.24 9.56 16.93
N PHE A 535 -8.69 10.04 15.80
CA PHE A 535 -7.28 10.39 15.71
C PHE A 535 -6.91 11.57 16.62
N ILE A 536 -7.77 12.60 16.66
CA ILE A 536 -7.64 13.74 17.57
C ILE A 536 -7.70 13.28 19.03
N ASP A 537 -8.66 12.42 19.38
CA ASP A 537 -8.83 11.92 20.75
C ASP A 537 -7.64 11.04 21.16
N CYS A 538 -7.07 10.25 20.24
CA CYS A 538 -5.81 9.53 20.43
C CYS A 538 -4.63 10.48 20.69
N GLY A 539 -4.45 11.53 19.87
CA GLY A 539 -3.40 12.53 20.07
C GLY A 539 -3.53 13.26 21.40
N GLN A 540 -4.75 13.70 21.74
CA GLN A 540 -5.04 14.34 23.02
C GLN A 540 -4.76 13.40 24.20
N TYR A 541 -5.12 12.12 24.09
CA TYR A 541 -4.80 11.13 25.12
C TYR A 541 -3.29 11.03 25.37
N LEU A 542 -2.47 11.02 24.33
CA LEU A 542 -1.01 10.94 24.48
C LEU A 542 -0.43 12.17 25.20
N VAL A 543 -0.98 13.36 24.92
CA VAL A 543 -0.65 14.61 25.62
C VAL A 543 -1.08 14.54 27.08
N ASP A 544 -2.34 14.21 27.35
CA ASP A 544 -2.93 14.18 28.69
C ASP A 544 -2.27 13.13 29.60
N LYS A 545 -1.79 12.02 29.02
CA LYS A 545 -1.06 10.96 29.72
C LYS A 545 0.46 11.14 29.72
N GLN A 546 0.92 12.32 29.30
CA GLN A 546 2.33 12.73 29.37
C GLN A 546 3.29 11.79 28.63
N TYR A 547 2.82 11.19 27.52
CA TYR A 547 3.72 10.53 26.56
C TYR A 547 4.45 11.56 25.69
N THR A 548 3.79 12.69 25.42
CA THR A 548 4.29 13.84 24.66
C THR A 548 3.59 15.12 25.15
N SER A 549 3.87 16.24 24.51
CA SER A 549 3.12 17.50 24.60
C SER A 549 2.72 17.97 23.19
N THR A 550 1.93 19.04 23.09
CA THR A 550 1.60 19.69 21.81
C THR A 550 2.84 20.19 21.08
N GLU A 551 3.89 20.56 21.81
CA GLU A 551 5.18 21.00 21.26
C GLU A 551 6.03 19.85 20.70
N GLY A 552 5.64 18.60 20.92
CA GLY A 552 6.37 17.42 20.47
C GLY A 552 5.55 16.41 19.66
N LEU A 553 4.24 16.62 19.50
CA LEU A 553 3.35 15.66 18.83
C LEU A 553 3.31 15.90 17.32
N PHE A 554 3.77 14.93 16.55
CA PHE A 554 3.67 14.88 15.09
C PHE A 554 2.58 13.93 14.64
N ALA A 555 1.89 14.28 13.56
CA ALA A 555 0.96 13.39 12.88
C ALA A 555 1.50 12.97 11.52
N MET A 556 1.29 11.71 11.13
CA MET A 556 1.64 11.21 9.80
C MET A 556 0.58 10.27 9.23
N GLY A 557 0.30 10.43 7.95
CA GLY A 557 -0.56 9.54 7.17
C GLY A 557 -0.29 9.67 5.67
N GLY A 558 -0.56 8.60 4.92
CA GLY A 558 -0.37 8.55 3.48
C GLY A 558 -1.65 8.22 2.71
N SER A 559 -1.82 8.73 1.49
CA SER A 559 -3.01 8.47 0.64
C SER A 559 -4.30 8.93 1.33
N ALA A 560 -5.28 8.06 1.58
CA ALA A 560 -6.44 8.38 2.43
C ALA A 560 -6.06 8.69 3.90
N GLY A 561 -4.93 8.18 4.40
CA GLY A 561 -4.34 8.64 5.66
C GLY A 561 -3.77 10.07 5.55
N GLY A 562 -3.40 10.52 4.35
CA GLY A 562 -3.04 11.91 4.07
C GLY A 562 -4.26 12.84 4.05
N MET A 563 -5.42 12.36 3.58
CA MET A 563 -6.71 13.05 3.75
C MET A 563 -7.04 13.27 5.22
N LEU A 564 -6.83 12.26 6.06
CA LEU A 564 -6.93 12.38 7.52
C LEU A 564 -6.02 13.50 8.04
N MET A 565 -4.77 13.61 7.60
CA MET A 565 -3.85 14.69 7.99
C MET A 565 -4.42 16.08 7.68
N GLY A 566 -4.94 16.27 6.46
CA GLY A 566 -5.55 17.55 6.07
C GLY A 566 -6.80 17.89 6.89
N ALA A 567 -7.64 16.90 7.17
CA ALA A 567 -8.84 17.10 7.98
C ALA A 567 -8.49 17.50 9.43
N VAL A 568 -7.53 16.82 10.07
CA VAL A 568 -7.14 17.14 11.45
C VAL A 568 -6.36 18.44 11.56
N ALA A 569 -5.60 18.83 10.53
CA ALA A 569 -4.98 20.16 10.44
C ALA A 569 -6.03 21.28 10.51
N ASN A 570 -7.18 21.11 9.85
CA ASN A 570 -8.28 22.07 9.91
C ASN A 570 -9.04 22.03 11.25
N MET A 571 -9.28 20.83 11.79
CA MET A 571 -10.13 20.65 12.98
C MET A 571 -9.41 21.02 14.29
N ARG A 572 -8.11 20.71 14.40
CA ARG A 572 -7.30 20.90 15.61
C ARG A 572 -5.85 21.31 15.27
N PRO A 573 -5.63 22.44 14.59
CA PRO A 573 -4.29 22.86 14.17
C PRO A 573 -3.29 22.95 15.34
N GLY A 574 -3.70 23.49 16.49
CA GLY A 574 -2.83 23.64 17.67
C GLY A 574 -2.60 22.37 18.51
N LEU A 575 -3.03 21.19 18.06
CA LEU A 575 -2.74 19.93 18.77
C LEU A 575 -1.35 19.36 18.40
N PHE A 576 -0.89 19.64 17.18
CA PHE A 576 0.31 19.04 16.62
C PHE A 576 1.43 20.07 16.50
N LYS A 577 2.68 19.67 16.74
CA LYS A 577 3.87 20.46 16.39
C LYS A 577 4.13 20.44 14.89
N GLY A 578 3.90 19.28 14.26
CA GLY A 578 4.05 19.12 12.82
C GLY A 578 3.17 18.03 12.22
N ILE A 579 2.88 18.13 10.94
CA ILE A 579 2.04 17.20 10.17
C ILE A 579 2.77 16.78 8.89
N ILE A 580 2.89 15.47 8.69
CA ILE A 580 3.44 14.86 7.48
C ILE A 580 2.31 14.24 6.67
N ALA A 581 1.98 14.86 5.54
CA ALA A 581 0.92 14.41 4.65
C ALA A 581 1.53 13.78 3.39
N ARG A 582 1.56 12.45 3.31
CA ARG A 582 2.18 11.74 2.17
C ARG A 582 1.16 11.45 1.08
N VAL A 583 1.47 11.80 -0.17
CA VAL A 583 0.56 11.66 -1.33
C VAL A 583 -0.92 11.91 -0.95
N PRO A 584 -1.26 13.04 -0.30
CA PRO A 584 -2.50 13.16 0.44
C PRO A 584 -3.67 13.55 -0.45
N TRP A 585 -4.80 12.85 -0.32
CA TRP A 585 -6.02 13.23 -1.02
C TRP A 585 -6.73 14.37 -0.29
N MET A 586 -6.86 15.53 -0.92
CA MET A 586 -7.24 16.79 -0.25
C MET A 586 -8.47 17.46 -0.86
N ASP A 587 -8.69 17.32 -2.16
CA ASP A 587 -9.71 18.01 -2.94
C ASP A 587 -10.94 17.12 -3.19
N VAL A 588 -11.56 16.71 -2.08
CA VAL A 588 -12.57 15.64 -2.04
C VAL A 588 -13.76 15.92 -2.95
N ILE A 589 -14.30 17.14 -2.93
CA ILE A 589 -15.53 17.45 -3.68
C ILE A 589 -15.26 17.54 -5.17
N SER A 590 -14.20 18.23 -5.59
CA SER A 590 -13.87 18.40 -7.01
C SER A 590 -13.53 17.06 -7.64
N ASP A 591 -12.77 16.21 -6.95
CA ASP A 591 -12.37 14.89 -7.45
C ASP A 591 -13.57 13.94 -7.54
N MET A 592 -14.38 13.84 -6.47
CA MET A 592 -15.52 12.92 -6.44
C MET A 592 -16.65 13.31 -7.39
N ARG A 593 -16.71 14.58 -7.79
CA ARG A 593 -17.62 15.07 -8.84
C ARG A 593 -17.14 14.72 -10.25
N ASN A 594 -15.88 14.33 -10.44
CA ASN A 594 -15.30 14.04 -11.74
C ASN A 594 -15.15 12.53 -11.98
N PRO A 595 -16.09 11.87 -12.68
CA PRO A 595 -16.03 10.43 -12.94
C PRO A 595 -14.97 10.03 -13.96
N ASP A 596 -14.31 10.99 -14.62
CA ASP A 596 -13.21 10.72 -15.55
C ASP A 596 -11.85 10.57 -14.85
N LEU A 597 -11.77 10.83 -13.54
CA LEU A 597 -10.58 10.57 -12.75
C LEU A 597 -10.47 9.10 -12.34
N PRO A 598 -9.25 8.58 -12.14
CA PRO A 598 -9.06 7.29 -11.49
C PRO A 598 -9.77 7.21 -10.13
N LEU A 599 -10.25 6.01 -9.80
CA LEU A 599 -10.88 5.65 -8.52
C LEU A 599 -12.24 6.33 -8.19
N THR A 600 -12.54 7.55 -8.66
CA THR A 600 -13.74 8.31 -8.26
C THR A 600 -15.02 7.48 -8.19
N THR A 601 -15.35 6.74 -9.26
CA THR A 601 -16.58 5.93 -9.29
C THR A 601 -16.52 4.69 -8.41
N LEU A 602 -15.33 4.14 -8.16
CA LEU A 602 -15.10 3.00 -7.26
C LEU A 602 -15.30 3.41 -5.78
N GLU A 603 -15.14 4.71 -5.48
CA GLU A 603 -15.11 5.23 -4.11
C GLU A 603 -16.42 5.87 -3.65
N TYR A 604 -17.46 5.90 -4.48
CA TYR A 604 -18.79 6.36 -4.06
C TYR A 604 -19.34 5.59 -2.86
N GLU A 605 -19.04 4.29 -2.78
CA GLU A 605 -19.42 3.45 -1.64
C GLU A 605 -18.51 3.63 -0.42
N GLU A 606 -17.40 4.37 -0.53
CA GLU A 606 -16.49 4.70 0.58
C GLU A 606 -16.80 6.06 1.20
N TRP A 607 -16.90 7.11 0.39
CA TRP A 607 -17.04 8.50 0.86
C TRP A 607 -18.47 9.04 0.75
N GLY A 608 -19.19 8.59 -0.26
CA GLY A 608 -20.48 9.10 -0.70
C GLY A 608 -20.43 9.57 -2.16
N ASN A 609 -21.59 9.63 -2.79
CA ASN A 609 -21.72 10.16 -4.14
C ASN A 609 -22.10 11.65 -4.08
N PRO A 610 -21.22 12.60 -4.46
CA PRO A 610 -21.49 14.04 -4.31
C PRO A 610 -22.55 14.58 -5.29
N TYR A 611 -23.09 13.74 -6.18
CA TYR A 611 -24.29 14.06 -6.94
C TYR A 611 -25.58 13.94 -6.11
N GLU A 612 -25.50 13.32 -4.93
CA GLU A 612 -26.55 13.29 -3.91
C GLU A 612 -26.29 14.40 -2.89
N LYS A 613 -27.30 15.24 -2.61
CA LYS A 613 -27.10 16.47 -1.82
C LYS A 613 -26.63 16.17 -0.40
N GLU A 614 -27.21 15.15 0.23
CA GLU A 614 -26.87 14.76 1.60
C GLU A 614 -25.42 14.28 1.71
N ALA A 615 -24.95 13.50 0.74
CA ALA A 615 -23.56 13.05 0.67
C ALA A 615 -22.61 14.22 0.38
N TYR A 616 -22.96 15.10 -0.56
CA TYR A 616 -22.21 16.32 -0.86
C TYR A 616 -22.06 17.22 0.37
N ASP A 617 -23.15 17.56 1.05
CA ASP A 617 -23.13 18.42 2.24
C ASP A 617 -22.25 17.80 3.34
N TYR A 618 -22.33 16.47 3.52
CA TYR A 618 -21.53 15.77 4.51
C TYR A 618 -20.05 15.74 4.14
N MET A 619 -19.69 15.35 2.92
CA MET A 619 -18.30 15.34 2.42
C MET A 619 -17.69 16.74 2.48
N LEU A 620 -18.44 17.76 2.07
CA LEU A 620 -17.99 19.15 2.08
C LEU A 620 -17.71 19.63 3.50
N SER A 621 -18.38 19.08 4.51
CA SER A 621 -18.19 19.46 5.91
C SER A 621 -16.88 18.94 6.55
N TRP A 622 -16.10 18.12 5.84
CA TRP A 622 -14.79 17.65 6.31
C TRP A 622 -13.69 17.64 5.24
N SER A 623 -14.02 17.86 3.96
CA SER A 623 -13.06 17.97 2.86
C SER A 623 -11.88 18.89 3.22
N PRO A 624 -10.61 18.40 3.22
CA PRO A 624 -9.47 19.17 3.66
C PRO A 624 -9.27 20.49 2.90
N TYR A 625 -9.33 20.46 1.57
CA TYR A 625 -9.17 21.66 0.75
C TYR A 625 -10.30 22.67 0.99
N ASP A 626 -11.55 22.23 1.07
CA ASP A 626 -12.70 23.13 1.19
C ASP A 626 -12.82 23.77 2.60
N ASN A 627 -12.25 23.15 3.64
CA ASN A 627 -12.39 23.60 5.03
C ASN A 627 -11.17 24.37 5.60
N VAL A 628 -10.18 24.70 4.77
CA VAL A 628 -9.08 25.58 5.20
C VAL A 628 -9.65 26.96 5.59
N LYS A 629 -9.34 27.40 6.81
CA LYS A 629 -9.73 28.69 7.38
C LYS A 629 -8.52 29.36 8.02
N PRO A 630 -8.56 30.68 8.26
CA PRO A 630 -7.49 31.37 8.98
C PRO A 630 -7.18 30.72 10.34
N ALA A 631 -5.97 30.20 10.50
CA ALA A 631 -5.50 29.54 11.71
C ALA A 631 -3.97 29.55 11.79
N ASP A 632 -3.44 29.36 13.01
CA ASP A 632 -2.02 29.10 13.25
C ASP A 632 -1.75 27.63 12.98
N PHE A 633 -1.39 27.31 11.73
CA PHE A 633 -1.15 25.93 11.31
C PHE A 633 0.23 25.44 11.79
N PRO A 634 0.36 24.15 12.14
CA PRO A 634 1.64 23.59 12.53
C PRO A 634 2.59 23.49 11.33
N ALA A 635 3.84 23.10 11.59
CA ALA A 635 4.79 22.82 10.52
C ALA A 635 4.25 21.68 9.64
N ILE A 636 4.13 21.89 8.33
CA ILE A 636 3.54 20.93 7.40
C ILE A 636 4.57 20.56 6.33
N LEU A 637 4.73 19.26 6.10
CA LEU A 637 5.43 18.70 4.94
C LEU A 637 4.49 17.79 4.15
N ALA A 638 4.08 18.25 2.97
CA ALA A 638 3.32 17.46 2.02
C ALA A 638 4.25 16.83 0.97
N THR A 639 3.93 15.60 0.54
CA THR A 639 4.60 14.95 -0.62
C THR A 639 3.59 14.54 -1.68
N GLY A 640 4.02 14.40 -2.92
CA GLY A 640 3.19 13.94 -4.04
C GLY A 640 4.03 13.40 -5.19
N GLY A 641 3.42 12.70 -6.14
CA GLY A 641 4.08 12.23 -7.37
C GLY A 641 3.34 12.71 -8.61
N LEU A 642 4.06 13.22 -9.61
CA LEU A 642 3.45 13.75 -10.84
C LEU A 642 2.64 12.67 -11.60
N ASN A 643 3.11 11.42 -11.59
CA ASN A 643 2.48 10.30 -12.28
C ASN A 643 1.56 9.48 -11.37
N ASP A 644 1.22 9.99 -10.17
CA ASP A 644 0.36 9.29 -9.23
C ASP A 644 -1.08 9.24 -9.76
N THR A 645 -1.58 8.02 -10.01
CA THR A 645 -2.96 7.76 -10.46
C THR A 645 -3.88 7.24 -9.35
N GLN A 646 -3.44 7.23 -8.10
CA GLN A 646 -4.31 6.97 -6.94
C GLN A 646 -4.70 8.29 -6.26
N VAL A 647 -3.71 9.17 -6.04
CA VAL A 647 -3.94 10.53 -5.56
C VAL A 647 -3.20 11.48 -6.48
N LEU A 648 -3.94 12.21 -7.30
CA LEU A 648 -3.35 13.10 -8.29
C LEU A 648 -2.54 14.23 -7.63
N TYR A 649 -1.39 14.58 -8.20
CA TYR A 649 -0.44 15.56 -7.66
C TYR A 649 -1.06 16.93 -7.31
N HIS A 650 -2.13 17.32 -7.99
CA HIS A 650 -2.79 18.60 -7.77
C HIS A 650 -3.46 18.68 -6.38
N ASN A 651 -3.79 17.53 -5.76
CA ASN A 651 -4.35 17.46 -4.41
C ASN A 651 -3.44 18.17 -3.38
N PRO A 652 -2.20 17.71 -3.13
CA PRO A 652 -1.29 18.43 -2.24
C PRO A 652 -0.90 19.81 -2.76
N ALA A 653 -0.72 19.99 -4.08
CA ALA A 653 -0.29 21.27 -4.66
C ALA A 653 -1.29 22.40 -4.35
N LYS A 654 -2.59 22.17 -4.55
CA LYS A 654 -3.66 23.15 -4.27
C LYS A 654 -3.84 23.37 -2.77
N TRP A 655 -3.78 22.29 -1.98
CA TRP A 655 -3.97 22.37 -0.54
C TRP A 655 -2.90 23.22 0.13
N VAL A 656 -1.62 23.04 -0.22
CA VAL A 656 -0.51 23.82 0.34
C VAL A 656 -0.66 25.32 0.04
N GLN A 657 -1.09 25.69 -1.16
CA GLN A 657 -1.35 27.09 -1.51
C GLN A 657 -2.46 27.70 -0.64
N LYS A 658 -3.56 26.96 -0.43
CA LYS A 658 -4.66 27.41 0.41
C LYS A 658 -4.30 27.51 1.89
N ILE A 659 -3.48 26.59 2.40
CA ILE A 659 -2.94 26.65 3.77
C ILE A 659 -2.06 27.89 3.93
N ARG A 660 -1.09 28.13 3.02
CA ARG A 660 -0.19 29.29 3.11
C ARG A 660 -0.94 30.62 3.10
N GLU A 661 -1.99 30.73 2.31
CA GLU A 661 -2.85 31.92 2.28
C GLU A 661 -3.59 32.17 3.61
N ASN A 662 -3.95 31.10 4.32
CA ASN A 662 -4.74 31.16 5.54
C ASN A 662 -3.90 30.92 6.81
N ASN A 663 -2.60 30.76 6.68
CA ASN A 663 -1.73 30.56 7.83
C ASN A 663 -1.50 31.89 8.53
N THR A 664 -1.97 32.01 9.77
CA THR A 664 -1.69 33.16 10.65
C THR A 664 -0.42 32.97 11.47
N GLY A 665 0.16 31.76 11.42
CA GLY A 665 1.39 31.37 12.08
C GLY A 665 2.65 31.66 11.28
N THR A 666 3.78 31.17 11.79
CA THR A 666 5.10 31.30 11.15
C THR A 666 5.74 29.97 10.80
N GLU A 667 5.12 28.84 11.16
CA GLU A 667 5.66 27.52 10.92
C GLU A 667 5.70 27.19 9.40
N PRO A 668 6.70 26.43 8.94
CA PRO A 668 6.89 26.17 7.51
C PRO A 668 5.78 25.28 6.94
N VAL A 669 5.36 25.58 5.71
CA VAL A 669 4.41 24.76 4.93
C VAL A 669 5.08 24.41 3.60
N LEU A 670 5.57 23.17 3.50
CA LEU A 670 6.42 22.69 2.40
C LEU A 670 5.69 21.65 1.55
N PHE A 671 6.04 21.63 0.26
CA PHE A 671 5.57 20.61 -0.69
C PHE A 671 6.76 20.05 -1.48
N LYS A 672 6.89 18.73 -1.52
CA LYS A 672 7.84 18.01 -2.38
C LYS A 672 7.07 17.13 -3.38
N CYS A 673 7.15 17.47 -4.66
CA CYS A 673 6.59 16.68 -5.75
C CYS A 673 7.70 15.86 -6.43
N ASN A 674 7.58 14.53 -6.44
CA ASN A 674 8.43 13.69 -7.25
C ASN A 674 7.99 13.77 -8.72
N MET A 675 8.82 14.40 -9.56
CA MET A 675 8.52 14.67 -10.96
C MET A 675 8.59 13.42 -11.87
N GLY A 676 9.03 12.27 -11.35
CA GLY A 676 9.17 11.03 -12.11
C GLY A 676 8.38 9.84 -11.57
N ALA A 677 7.89 9.90 -10.33
CA ALA A 677 7.24 8.79 -9.65
C ALA A 677 5.71 8.93 -9.56
N GLY A 678 5.04 7.80 -9.34
CA GLY A 678 3.64 7.75 -8.91
C GLY A 678 3.48 7.50 -7.40
N HIS A 679 2.39 6.85 -7.02
CA HIS A 679 1.93 6.78 -5.62
C HIS A 679 2.94 6.25 -4.59
N GLY A 680 3.80 5.32 -5.01
CA GLY A 680 4.78 4.71 -4.11
C GLY A 680 6.15 5.40 -4.09
N GLY A 681 6.30 6.58 -4.71
CA GLY A 681 7.58 7.28 -4.82
C GLY A 681 8.60 6.57 -5.72
N GLU A 682 9.89 6.88 -5.51
CA GLU A 682 11.00 6.27 -6.25
C GLU A 682 10.94 4.73 -6.19
N SER A 683 11.38 4.07 -7.26
CA SER A 683 11.52 2.62 -7.29
C SER A 683 12.92 2.21 -6.81
N GLY A 684 13.02 1.06 -6.16
CA GLY A 684 14.26 0.58 -5.53
C GLY A 684 14.25 0.76 -4.01
N ARG A 685 14.88 -0.18 -3.30
CA ARG A 685 14.82 -0.25 -1.82
C ARG A 685 15.63 0.81 -1.09
N PHE A 686 16.69 1.36 -1.71
CA PHE A 686 17.55 2.38 -1.11
C PHE A 686 17.09 3.77 -1.49
N SER A 687 16.74 3.98 -2.76
CA SER A 687 16.24 5.25 -3.28
C SER A 687 15.05 5.80 -2.46
N GLN A 688 14.11 4.94 -2.06
CA GLN A 688 12.99 5.29 -1.17
C GLN A 688 13.40 5.83 0.21
N GLN A 689 14.60 5.50 0.71
CA GLN A 689 15.05 5.96 2.03
C GLN A 689 15.40 7.45 2.03
N LYS A 690 15.69 8.07 0.87
CA LYS A 690 15.97 9.51 0.79
C LYS A 690 14.78 10.37 1.21
N GLU A 691 13.59 10.03 0.71
CA GLU A 691 12.35 10.72 1.13
C GLU A 691 12.08 10.52 2.62
N THR A 692 12.29 9.30 3.13
CA THR A 692 12.12 9.01 4.57
C THR A 692 13.11 9.82 5.42
N ALA A 693 14.38 9.90 5.01
CA ALA A 693 15.39 10.68 5.69
C ALA A 693 15.06 12.17 5.72
N MET A 694 14.57 12.74 4.60
CA MET A 694 14.08 14.12 4.52
C MET A 694 12.92 14.37 5.49
N ILE A 695 11.92 13.47 5.51
CA ILE A 695 10.77 13.56 6.41
C ILE A 695 11.22 13.50 7.89
N TYR A 696 12.15 12.61 8.22
CA TYR A 696 12.65 12.47 9.59
C TYR A 696 13.52 13.65 10.01
N ALA A 697 14.36 14.16 9.11
CA ALA A 697 15.17 15.36 9.36
C ALA A 697 14.26 16.56 9.63
N PHE A 698 13.20 16.74 8.83
CA PHE A 698 12.20 17.77 9.08
C PHE A 698 11.57 17.64 10.47
N MET A 699 11.10 16.45 10.88
CA MET A 699 10.51 16.27 12.21
C MET A 699 11.51 16.54 13.34
N VAL A 700 12.76 16.09 13.21
CA VAL A 700 13.80 16.33 14.22
C VAL A 700 14.15 17.81 14.31
N ASP A 701 14.28 18.50 13.18
CA ASP A 701 14.55 19.94 13.09
C ASP A 701 13.48 20.77 13.85
N GLN A 702 12.20 20.39 13.72
CA GLN A 702 11.10 21.09 14.38
C GLN A 702 11.10 21.00 15.92
N VAL A 703 11.79 20.02 16.51
CA VAL A 703 11.94 19.88 17.98
C VAL A 703 13.35 20.22 18.49
N GLY A 704 14.26 20.62 17.59
CA GLY A 704 15.65 20.95 17.89
C GLY A 704 16.58 19.73 18.00
N GLU A 705 17.88 19.97 18.21
CA GLU A 705 18.88 18.89 18.37
C GLU A 705 18.51 17.97 19.54
N LEU A 706 18.09 16.76 19.21
CA LEU A 706 17.93 15.65 20.15
C LEU A 706 19.28 14.93 20.25
N VAL A 707 19.64 14.54 21.47
CA VAL A 707 20.95 13.97 21.87
C VAL A 707 21.51 13.00 20.81
N ASP A 708 22.75 13.25 20.41
CA ASP A 708 23.52 12.49 19.41
C ASP A 708 23.89 11.07 19.84
#